data_AF-A0A667HS59-F1
#
_entry.id   AF-A0A667HS59-F1
#
_cell.length_a   1.000
_cell.length_b   1.000
_cell.length_c   1.000
_cell.angle_alpha   90.00
_cell.angle_beta   90.00
_cell.angle_gamma   90.00
#
_symmetry.space_group_name_H-M   'P 1'
#
loop_
_entity.id
_entity.type
_entity.pdbx_description
1 polymer ?
#
loop_
_entity_poly.entity_id
_entity_poly.type
_entity_poly.pdbx_seq_one_letter_code
_entity_poly.pdbx_strand_id
1 'polypeptide(L)'
;MEEFRHSYSRLCKESGAEPQETVLQQLQGLPRGRLDLATQSLTVDTCRALGELLQKEALLTELILSDCMLSEEGATLLLQGLCANTVVRFLDLKGNNLRAAGAEALGQLLRQNKSIQSLTLEWNNMGAWEDAFATFCRALAGNGALRQLDLRNNQISHKGAEELALALSRNASLQQLDLRWNDIGLLGGRALVNCLPRNKTLWRLELAGNNVPGDILRAVEQAMDHNRDRQTTFRENQARTHVLSKEVQHLQEEKSKQFLDLMETIEKQRKEMARSSRASAIRVGQLQEALNERHSIINALKAKLRMAEAALALSEQKAQGLGELLAAAEQEQRSLAQRQAKEHRLEQQEAAEREAKLLRDLSAANEKTLLLRNQVDELERKVGSQQEQLFLARQELTNTAAELKTRAIQAEEHLELEKKRSRQNLEDLERLRAKEVEHLTRRLEESERAMQERVQRLEASRLSLEEELSRVKAAALSERGQAEEELIKAKNQVRLEEQQRLAHLEEKLRLLAQARDEAQSACVQQRQTVAEAQAQAGQLGLQVEGLRRRLQELQQELSHKDQEKVAEVTRVRVELQEQNGRLQAQLTAQEALREKAAALERQLKVITGDHREALLDRESENASLREKLRLKEAEIARIREEEAQRASFLQNAVLAYVQGSPLRAMSPQK
;
A
#
# COMPACT_ATOMS: atom_id res chain seq x y z
N MET A 1 -20.51 -32.12 22.02
CA MET A 1 -20.68 -30.79 22.65
C MET A 1 -20.21 -30.81 24.10
N GLU A 2 -20.77 -31.64 24.97
CA GLU A 2 -20.26 -31.82 26.35
C GLU A 2 -18.84 -32.42 26.40
N GLU A 3 -18.51 -33.31 25.46
CA GLU A 3 -17.17 -33.89 25.29
C GLU A 3 -16.08 -32.85 25.02
N PHE A 4 -16.40 -31.78 24.30
CA PHE A 4 -15.47 -30.70 23.97
C PHE A 4 -15.10 -29.89 25.22
N ARG A 5 -16.13 -29.52 26.00
CA ARG A 5 -15.98 -28.85 27.30
C ARG A 5 -15.22 -29.72 28.31
N HIS A 6 -15.50 -31.02 28.33
CA HIS A 6 -14.81 -31.97 29.21
C HIS A 6 -13.35 -32.15 28.80
N SER A 7 -13.06 -32.25 27.50
CA SER A 7 -11.70 -32.37 26.98
C SER A 7 -10.88 -31.11 27.26
N TYR A 8 -11.46 -29.92 27.06
CA TYR A 8 -10.81 -28.66 27.44
C TYR A 8 -10.52 -28.58 28.94
N SER A 9 -11.52 -28.87 29.79
CA SER A 9 -11.33 -28.92 31.25
C SER A 9 -10.25 -29.91 31.68
N ARG A 10 -10.16 -31.07 31.00
CA ARG A 10 -9.14 -32.08 31.26
C ARG A 10 -7.75 -31.58 30.88
N LEU A 11 -7.60 -31.00 29.67
CA LEU A 11 -6.32 -30.48 29.19
C LEU A 11 -5.80 -29.33 30.06
N CYS A 12 -6.68 -28.42 30.50
CA CYS A 12 -6.30 -27.38 31.47
C CYS A 12 -5.78 -27.99 32.78
N LYS A 13 -6.47 -28.99 33.34
CA LYS A 13 -6.03 -29.69 34.55
C LYS A 13 -4.72 -30.46 34.38
N GLU A 14 -4.51 -31.10 33.23
CA GLU A 14 -3.25 -31.79 32.89
C GLU A 14 -2.07 -30.80 32.81
N SER A 15 -2.32 -29.57 32.35
CA SER A 15 -1.34 -28.48 32.35
C SER A 15 -1.16 -27.75 33.69
N GLY A 16 -1.91 -28.12 34.73
CA GLY A 16 -1.85 -27.48 36.05
C GLY A 16 -2.56 -26.13 36.16
N ALA A 17 -3.41 -25.78 35.18
CA ALA A 17 -4.13 -24.51 35.13
C ALA A 17 -5.64 -24.69 35.37
N GLU A 18 -6.28 -23.70 36.00
CA GLU A 18 -7.74 -23.68 36.11
C GLU A 18 -8.38 -23.25 34.79
N PRO A 19 -9.39 -24.00 34.28
CA PRO A 19 -10.04 -23.66 33.02
C PRO A 19 -10.83 -22.35 33.17
N GLN A 20 -10.57 -21.38 32.29
CA GLN A 20 -11.29 -20.11 32.29
C GLN A 20 -12.80 -20.32 32.08
N GLU A 21 -13.60 -19.78 33.00
CA GLU A 21 -15.06 -19.96 33.01
C GLU A 21 -15.72 -19.32 31.78
N THR A 22 -15.17 -18.21 31.28
CA THR A 22 -15.64 -17.53 30.06
C THR A 22 -15.51 -18.39 28.81
N VAL A 23 -14.43 -19.18 28.71
CA VAL A 23 -14.21 -20.13 27.62
C VAL A 23 -15.20 -21.30 27.78
N LEU A 24 -15.33 -21.86 28.99
CA LEU A 24 -16.27 -22.95 29.26
C LEU A 24 -17.73 -22.60 28.92
N GLN A 25 -18.15 -21.36 29.16
CA GLN A 25 -19.49 -20.87 28.81
C GLN A 25 -19.71 -20.84 27.29
N GLN A 26 -18.73 -20.39 26.52
CA GLN A 26 -18.83 -20.35 25.05
C GLN A 26 -18.79 -21.76 24.42
N LEU A 27 -18.04 -22.68 25.04
CA LEU A 27 -17.99 -24.07 24.59
C LEU A 27 -19.28 -24.85 24.84
N GLN A 28 -20.16 -24.36 25.71
CA GLN A 28 -21.45 -24.99 26.02
C GLN A 28 -22.48 -24.80 24.90
N GLY A 29 -22.31 -23.79 24.04
CA GLY A 29 -23.33 -23.36 23.08
C GLY A 29 -22.82 -23.05 21.68
N LEU A 30 -21.80 -23.77 21.15
CA LEU A 30 -21.24 -23.52 19.81
C LEU A 30 -22.32 -23.50 18.73
N PRO A 31 -22.76 -22.33 18.24
CA PRO A 31 -23.77 -22.25 17.22
C PRO A 31 -23.10 -22.60 15.89
N ARG A 32 -23.46 -23.73 15.29
CA ARG A 32 -23.05 -24.10 13.92
C ARG A 32 -21.52 -24.18 13.69
N GLY A 33 -20.74 -24.62 14.69
CA GLY A 33 -19.30 -24.82 14.51
C GLY A 33 -18.46 -23.54 14.56
N ARG A 34 -19.01 -22.47 15.14
CA ARG A 34 -18.30 -21.20 15.40
C ARG A 34 -17.91 -21.10 16.87
N LEU A 35 -16.63 -20.88 17.15
CA LEU A 35 -16.09 -20.56 18.48
C LEU A 35 -15.70 -19.09 18.51
N ASP A 36 -16.43 -18.30 19.30
CA ASP A 36 -16.21 -16.87 19.47
C ASP A 36 -15.72 -16.58 20.89
N LEU A 37 -14.44 -16.19 21.00
CA LEU A 37 -13.79 -15.81 22.25
C LEU A 37 -13.32 -14.35 22.20
N ALA A 38 -13.86 -13.53 21.29
CA ALA A 38 -13.45 -12.15 21.12
C ALA A 38 -13.51 -11.38 22.45
N THR A 39 -12.55 -10.46 22.66
CA THR A 39 -12.38 -9.60 23.85
C THR A 39 -12.05 -10.33 25.16
N GLN A 40 -11.88 -11.66 25.13
CA GLN A 40 -11.47 -12.43 26.32
C GLN A 40 -9.95 -12.50 26.41
N SER A 41 -9.39 -12.13 27.57
CA SER A 41 -7.94 -12.28 27.82
C SER A 41 -7.58 -13.74 28.03
N LEU A 42 -6.99 -14.38 27.01
CA LEU A 42 -6.62 -15.79 27.06
C LEU A 42 -5.22 -15.97 27.65
N THR A 43 -5.09 -16.85 28.65
CA THR A 43 -3.79 -17.20 29.23
C THR A 43 -3.00 -18.15 28.31
N VAL A 44 -1.68 -18.26 28.54
CA VAL A 44 -0.82 -19.19 27.77
C VAL A 44 -1.31 -20.63 27.89
N ASP A 45 -1.69 -21.07 29.09
CA ASP A 45 -2.19 -22.43 29.32
C ASP A 45 -3.54 -22.66 28.64
N THR A 46 -4.41 -21.65 28.62
CA THR A 46 -5.65 -21.68 27.84
C THR A 46 -5.36 -21.85 26.35
N CYS A 47 -4.41 -21.09 25.81
CA CYS A 47 -4.01 -21.19 24.41
C CYS A 47 -3.38 -22.55 24.06
N ARG A 48 -2.60 -23.13 24.98
CA ARG A 48 -2.03 -24.48 24.85
C ARG A 48 -3.14 -25.53 24.79
N ALA A 49 -4.05 -25.50 25.77
CA ALA A 49 -5.18 -26.42 25.83
C ALA A 49 -6.08 -26.29 24.59
N LEU A 50 -6.37 -25.06 24.15
CA LEU A 50 -7.12 -24.81 22.92
C LEU A 50 -6.37 -25.30 21.67
N GLY A 51 -5.06 -25.11 21.57
CA GLY A 51 -4.26 -25.59 20.44
C GLY A 51 -4.30 -27.11 20.32
N GLU A 52 -4.09 -27.84 21.42
CA GLU A 52 -4.15 -29.31 21.45
C GLU A 52 -5.55 -29.84 21.15
N LEU A 53 -6.57 -29.17 21.68
CA LEU A 53 -7.95 -29.49 21.41
C LEU A 53 -8.25 -29.30 19.92
N LEU A 54 -8.01 -28.11 19.38
CA LEU A 54 -8.26 -27.75 17.98
C LEU A 54 -7.53 -28.67 16.99
N GLN A 55 -6.43 -29.31 17.37
CA GLN A 55 -5.72 -30.25 16.51
C GLN A 55 -6.59 -31.41 16.01
N LYS A 56 -7.49 -31.92 16.86
CA LYS A 56 -8.33 -33.12 16.57
C LYS A 56 -9.78 -32.77 16.22
N GLU A 57 -10.11 -31.49 16.23
CA GLU A 57 -11.50 -31.05 16.16
C GLU A 57 -12.06 -31.05 14.74
N ALA A 58 -13.18 -31.75 14.60
CA ALA A 58 -13.81 -32.02 13.31
C ALA A 58 -15.04 -31.13 13.03
N LEU A 59 -15.50 -30.35 14.02
CA LEU A 59 -16.78 -29.62 13.93
C LEU A 59 -16.61 -28.09 13.85
N LEU A 60 -15.46 -27.56 14.25
CA LEU A 60 -15.20 -26.12 14.27
C LEU A 60 -14.71 -25.61 12.92
N THR A 61 -15.54 -24.81 12.26
CA THR A 61 -15.23 -24.19 10.97
C THR A 61 -14.78 -22.73 11.11
N GLU A 62 -15.20 -22.05 12.18
CA GLU A 62 -14.91 -20.64 12.42
C GLU A 62 -14.35 -20.43 13.82
N LEU A 63 -13.19 -19.77 13.91
CA LEU A 63 -12.52 -19.45 15.16
C LEU A 63 -12.26 -17.94 15.23
N ILE A 64 -12.82 -17.29 16.25
CA ILE A 64 -12.72 -15.86 16.45
C ILE A 64 -12.04 -15.58 17.77
N LEU A 65 -10.87 -14.97 17.67
CA LEU A 65 -9.96 -14.66 18.77
C LEU A 65 -9.57 -13.18 18.71
N SER A 66 -10.51 -12.29 18.34
CA SER A 66 -10.24 -10.86 18.20
C SER A 66 -10.03 -10.20 19.56
N ASP A 67 -9.02 -9.35 19.70
CA ASP A 67 -8.71 -8.59 20.91
C ASP A 67 -8.57 -9.47 22.17
N CYS A 68 -7.98 -10.66 22.01
CA CYS A 68 -7.79 -11.64 23.09
C CYS A 68 -6.49 -11.45 23.90
N MET A 69 -5.70 -10.42 23.57
CA MET A 69 -4.39 -10.15 24.20
C MET A 69 -3.48 -11.38 24.23
N LEU A 70 -3.47 -12.16 23.14
CA LEU A 70 -2.64 -13.36 23.04
C LEU A 70 -1.16 -12.99 23.21
N SER A 71 -0.49 -13.60 24.20
CA SER A 71 0.96 -13.48 24.30
C SER A 71 1.63 -14.14 23.09
N GLU A 72 2.86 -13.76 22.78
CA GLU A 72 3.63 -14.33 21.65
C GLU A 72 3.76 -15.86 21.78
N GLU A 73 3.97 -16.36 23.00
CA GLU A 73 4.02 -17.79 23.30
C GLU A 73 2.64 -18.46 23.14
N GLY A 74 1.58 -17.86 23.70
CA GLY A 74 0.22 -18.39 23.60
C GLY A 74 -0.27 -18.47 22.16
N ALA A 75 -0.02 -17.43 21.36
CA ALA A 75 -0.35 -17.43 19.94
C ALA A 75 0.41 -18.52 19.18
N THR A 76 1.70 -18.72 19.47
CA THR A 76 2.50 -19.75 18.81
C THR A 76 1.95 -21.15 19.09
N LEU A 77 1.61 -21.45 20.34
CA LEU A 77 1.04 -22.75 20.73
C LEU A 77 -0.33 -23.00 20.07
N LEU A 78 -1.19 -21.98 20.04
CA LEU A 78 -2.50 -22.07 19.41
C LEU A 78 -2.39 -22.29 17.89
N LEU A 79 -1.50 -21.54 17.22
CA LEU A 79 -1.26 -21.67 15.79
C LEU A 79 -0.62 -23.02 15.41
N GLN A 80 0.27 -23.55 16.26
CA GLN A 80 0.84 -24.90 16.07
C GLN A 80 -0.25 -25.98 16.10
N GLY A 81 -1.22 -25.88 17.00
CA GLY A 81 -2.38 -26.77 17.03
C GLY A 81 -3.18 -26.74 15.72
N LEU A 82 -3.36 -25.55 15.15
CA LEU A 82 -4.07 -25.34 13.89
C LEU A 82 -3.31 -25.84 12.64
N CYS A 83 -2.00 -26.08 12.72
CA CYS A 83 -1.22 -26.62 11.60
C CYS A 83 -1.75 -27.97 11.10
N ALA A 84 -2.18 -28.85 12.02
CA ALA A 84 -2.73 -30.16 11.68
C ALA A 84 -4.26 -30.17 11.54
N ASN A 85 -4.94 -29.08 11.91
CA ASN A 85 -6.38 -28.98 11.75
C ASN A 85 -6.75 -28.91 10.26
N THR A 86 -7.81 -29.61 9.85
CA THR A 86 -8.27 -29.68 8.45
C THR A 86 -9.68 -29.12 8.24
N VAL A 87 -10.31 -28.59 9.30
CA VAL A 87 -11.73 -28.19 9.30
C VAL A 87 -11.91 -26.68 9.37
N VAL A 88 -11.11 -25.98 10.19
CA VAL A 88 -11.19 -24.53 10.37
C VAL A 88 -10.95 -23.85 9.03
N ARG A 89 -11.90 -23.02 8.62
CA ARG A 89 -11.88 -22.24 7.36
C ARG A 89 -11.73 -20.74 7.62
N PHE A 90 -12.28 -20.23 8.71
CA PHE A 90 -12.21 -18.83 9.09
C PHE A 90 -11.45 -18.68 10.41
N LEU A 91 -10.39 -17.87 10.40
CA LEU A 91 -9.59 -17.56 11.57
C LEU A 91 -9.47 -16.04 11.72
N ASP A 92 -9.98 -15.51 12.83
CA ASP A 92 -9.84 -14.11 13.19
C ASP A 92 -8.92 -13.96 14.39
N LEU A 93 -7.81 -13.25 14.18
CA LEU A 93 -6.78 -12.95 15.17
C LEU A 93 -6.56 -11.45 15.29
N LYS A 94 -7.56 -10.63 14.96
CA LYS A 94 -7.47 -9.17 15.05
C LYS A 94 -7.00 -8.70 16.43
N GLY A 95 -6.15 -7.69 16.47
CA GLY A 95 -5.84 -6.95 17.70
C GLY A 95 -5.06 -7.73 18.77
N ASN A 96 -4.36 -8.79 18.38
CA ASN A 96 -3.56 -9.60 19.32
C ASN A 96 -2.09 -9.19 19.40
N ASN A 97 -1.64 -8.21 18.62
CA ASN A 97 -0.26 -7.73 18.62
C ASN A 97 0.76 -8.90 18.55
N LEU A 98 0.58 -9.75 17.54
CA LEU A 98 1.35 -10.98 17.30
C LEU A 98 2.85 -10.76 17.02
N ARG A 99 3.21 -9.60 16.46
CA ARG A 99 4.61 -9.20 16.19
C ARG A 99 5.40 -10.24 15.39
N ALA A 100 6.72 -10.31 15.58
CA ALA A 100 7.63 -11.20 14.85
C ALA A 100 7.32 -12.69 15.08
N ALA A 101 7.20 -13.12 16.34
CA ALA A 101 6.98 -14.53 16.68
C ALA A 101 5.67 -15.07 16.09
N GLY A 102 4.59 -14.29 16.16
CA GLY A 102 3.33 -14.67 15.55
C GLY A 102 3.36 -14.66 14.01
N ALA A 103 4.12 -13.77 13.38
CA ALA A 103 4.32 -13.80 11.92
C ALA A 103 5.04 -15.08 11.46
N GLU A 104 6.05 -15.54 12.20
CA GLU A 104 6.73 -16.82 11.93
C GLU A 104 5.80 -18.02 12.14
N ALA A 105 5.05 -18.03 13.25
CA ALA A 105 4.07 -19.07 13.54
C ALA A 105 2.97 -19.14 12.47
N LEU A 106 2.46 -18.00 12.00
CA LEU A 106 1.52 -17.92 10.88
C LEU A 106 2.16 -18.40 9.57
N GLY A 107 3.44 -18.12 9.35
CA GLY A 107 4.19 -18.67 8.22
C GLY A 107 4.25 -20.21 8.25
N GLN A 108 4.46 -20.80 9.43
CA GLN A 108 4.40 -22.26 9.59
C GLN A 108 2.98 -22.80 9.35
N LEU A 109 1.97 -22.12 9.90
CA LEU A 109 0.57 -22.46 9.70
C LEU A 109 0.21 -22.47 8.21
N LEU A 110 0.50 -21.40 7.45
CA LEU A 110 0.19 -21.33 6.01
C LEU A 110 0.96 -22.37 5.19
N ARG A 111 2.13 -22.79 5.63
CA ARG A 111 2.89 -23.84 4.93
C ARG A 111 2.20 -25.19 5.04
N GLN A 112 1.74 -25.55 6.23
CA GLN A 112 1.19 -26.87 6.55
C GLN A 112 -0.33 -26.94 6.35
N ASN A 113 -1.07 -25.98 6.89
CA ASN A 113 -2.52 -25.95 6.84
C ASN A 113 -3.02 -25.59 5.43
N LYS A 114 -3.97 -26.40 4.93
CA LYS A 114 -4.64 -26.21 3.64
C LYS A 114 -6.18 -26.11 3.78
N SER A 115 -6.69 -25.89 5.00
CA SER A 115 -8.13 -25.74 5.26
C SER A 115 -8.56 -24.29 5.40
N ILE A 116 -7.70 -23.42 5.97
CA ILE A 116 -8.02 -22.02 6.23
C ILE A 116 -8.15 -21.27 4.91
N GLN A 117 -9.32 -20.65 4.72
CA GLN A 117 -9.70 -19.90 3.52
C GLN A 117 -9.76 -18.40 3.79
N SER A 118 -10.02 -17.98 5.03
CA SER A 118 -10.11 -16.58 5.41
C SER A 118 -9.33 -16.34 6.70
N LEU A 119 -8.43 -15.35 6.66
CA LEU A 119 -7.54 -15.02 7.75
C LEU A 119 -7.56 -13.52 8.03
N THR A 120 -8.00 -13.14 9.22
CA THR A 120 -8.06 -11.73 9.67
C THR A 120 -6.92 -11.45 10.63
N LEU A 121 -6.02 -10.54 10.25
CA LEU A 121 -4.83 -10.18 11.02
C LEU A 121 -4.74 -8.67 11.27
N GLU A 122 -5.86 -7.95 11.20
CA GLU A 122 -5.89 -6.51 11.47
C GLU A 122 -5.26 -6.18 12.85
N TRP A 123 -4.48 -5.10 12.96
CA TRP A 123 -3.86 -4.65 14.23
C TRP A 123 -2.90 -5.66 14.90
N ASN A 124 -2.04 -6.34 14.14
CA ASN A 124 -1.06 -7.31 14.68
C ASN A 124 0.41 -6.89 14.59
N ASN A 125 0.69 -5.72 14.03
CA ASN A 125 2.02 -5.14 13.91
C ASN A 125 3.07 -6.04 13.22
N MET A 126 2.67 -6.99 12.37
CA MET A 126 3.63 -7.97 11.81
C MET A 126 4.65 -7.35 10.86
N GLY A 127 4.32 -6.21 10.23
CA GLY A 127 5.14 -5.53 9.23
C GLY A 127 6.33 -4.76 9.80
N ALA A 128 6.37 -4.51 11.12
CA ALA A 128 7.50 -3.85 11.77
C ALA A 128 8.79 -4.70 11.76
N TRP A 129 8.68 -6.02 11.56
CA TRP A 129 9.81 -6.96 11.50
C TRP A 129 9.93 -7.57 10.10
N GLU A 130 10.79 -6.98 9.28
CA GLU A 130 10.93 -7.32 7.86
C GLU A 130 11.21 -8.83 7.61
N ASP A 131 12.12 -9.45 8.38
CA ASP A 131 12.52 -10.85 8.19
C ASP A 131 11.40 -11.85 8.55
N ALA A 132 10.70 -11.58 9.64
CA ALA A 132 9.58 -12.42 10.09
C ALA A 132 8.41 -12.31 9.10
N PHE A 133 8.12 -11.08 8.63
CA PHE A 133 7.09 -10.85 7.61
C PHE A 133 7.46 -11.46 6.25
N ALA A 134 8.73 -11.44 5.86
CA ALA A 134 9.20 -12.13 4.65
C ALA A 134 8.98 -13.64 4.74
N THR A 135 9.19 -14.24 5.91
CA THR A 135 8.91 -15.67 6.15
C THR A 135 7.42 -15.99 5.98
N PHE A 136 6.55 -15.13 6.49
CA PHE A 136 5.10 -15.21 6.26
C PHE A 136 4.76 -15.10 4.76
N CYS A 137 5.33 -14.12 4.04
CA CYS A 137 5.10 -13.94 2.61
C CYS A 137 5.56 -15.16 1.78
N ARG A 138 6.72 -15.74 2.09
CA ARG A 138 7.20 -16.97 1.42
C ARG A 138 6.25 -18.14 1.64
N ALA A 139 5.68 -18.28 2.84
CA ALA A 139 4.69 -19.30 3.11
C ALA A 139 3.37 -19.05 2.35
N LEU A 140 2.92 -17.80 2.29
CA LEU A 140 1.76 -17.38 1.51
C LEU A 140 1.93 -17.73 0.03
N ALA A 141 3.12 -17.54 -0.54
CA ALA A 141 3.42 -17.88 -1.95
C ALA A 141 3.11 -19.34 -2.30
N GLY A 142 3.31 -20.27 -1.35
CA GLY A 142 3.06 -21.71 -1.51
C GLY A 142 1.73 -22.21 -0.93
N ASN A 143 0.91 -21.32 -0.36
CA ASN A 143 -0.40 -21.71 0.15
C ASN A 143 -1.42 -21.74 -0.99
N GLY A 144 -2.16 -22.85 -1.12
CA GLY A 144 -3.18 -23.05 -2.16
C GLY A 144 -4.63 -22.95 -1.68
N ALA A 145 -4.84 -22.70 -0.39
CA ALA A 145 -6.15 -22.75 0.26
C ALA A 145 -6.70 -21.36 0.60
N LEU A 146 -5.85 -20.45 1.05
CA LEU A 146 -6.22 -19.12 1.49
C LEU A 146 -6.80 -18.32 0.33
N ARG A 147 -7.99 -17.76 0.56
CA ARG A 147 -8.76 -16.95 -0.41
C ARG A 147 -8.86 -15.50 0.03
N GLN A 148 -9.00 -15.24 1.31
CA GLN A 148 -9.17 -13.90 1.88
C GLN A 148 -8.12 -13.66 2.96
N LEU A 149 -7.42 -12.54 2.86
CA LEU A 149 -6.40 -12.14 3.81
C LEU A 149 -6.57 -10.66 4.15
N ASP A 150 -6.73 -10.37 5.43
CA ASP A 150 -6.81 -9.01 5.94
C ASP A 150 -5.56 -8.67 6.76
N LEU A 151 -4.79 -7.71 6.26
CA LEU A 151 -3.54 -7.21 6.82
C LEU A 151 -3.62 -5.70 7.16
N ARG A 152 -4.82 -5.17 7.40
CA ARG A 152 -5.00 -3.77 7.79
C ARG A 152 -4.23 -3.41 9.07
N ASN A 153 -3.70 -2.19 9.17
CA ASN A 153 -3.01 -1.70 10.37
C ASN A 153 -1.92 -2.68 10.90
N ASN A 154 -1.03 -3.14 10.02
CA ASN A 154 0.07 -4.05 10.38
C ASN A 154 1.46 -3.41 10.30
N GLN A 155 1.56 -2.10 10.07
CA GLN A 155 2.83 -1.38 9.89
C GLN A 155 3.69 -1.98 8.76
N ILE A 156 3.06 -2.44 7.67
CA ILE A 156 3.78 -3.00 6.52
C ILE A 156 4.48 -1.87 5.76
N SER A 157 5.81 -1.90 5.75
CA SER A 157 6.65 -0.95 5.03
C SER A 157 6.72 -1.26 3.52
N HIS A 158 7.33 -0.35 2.75
CA HIS A 158 7.60 -0.55 1.32
C HIS A 158 8.36 -1.85 0.99
N LYS A 159 9.29 -2.31 1.85
CA LYS A 159 9.99 -3.59 1.66
C LYS A 159 9.10 -4.78 1.95
N GLY A 160 8.28 -4.70 3.00
CA GLY A 160 7.28 -5.73 3.29
C GLY A 160 6.29 -5.89 2.12
N ALA A 161 5.91 -4.79 1.48
CA ALA A 161 5.08 -4.80 0.28
C ALA A 161 5.79 -5.43 -0.94
N GLU A 162 7.12 -5.28 -1.07
CA GLU A 162 7.91 -5.94 -2.12
C GLU A 162 7.93 -7.47 -1.94
N GLU A 163 8.16 -7.95 -0.72
CA GLU A 163 8.08 -9.38 -0.39
C GLU A 163 6.66 -9.93 -0.62
N LEU A 164 5.64 -9.16 -0.28
CA LEU A 164 4.25 -9.52 -0.54
C LEU A 164 3.96 -9.58 -2.05
N ALA A 165 4.48 -8.65 -2.84
CA ALA A 165 4.35 -8.67 -4.30
C ALA A 165 5.02 -9.91 -4.92
N LEU A 166 6.20 -10.28 -4.43
CA LEU A 166 6.87 -11.52 -4.83
C LEU A 166 6.02 -12.76 -4.49
N ALA A 167 5.44 -12.80 -3.29
CA ALA A 167 4.55 -13.89 -2.89
C ALA A 167 3.28 -13.96 -3.76
N LEU A 168 2.63 -12.83 -4.02
CA LEU A 168 1.44 -12.74 -4.87
C LEU A 168 1.73 -13.16 -6.31
N SER A 169 2.92 -12.89 -6.83
CA SER A 169 3.28 -13.31 -8.20
C SER A 169 3.26 -14.83 -8.41
N ARG A 170 3.42 -15.61 -7.31
CA ARG A 170 3.44 -17.08 -7.31
C ARG A 170 2.16 -17.69 -6.75
N ASN A 171 1.47 -16.99 -5.86
CA ASN A 171 0.25 -17.47 -5.26
C ASN A 171 -0.88 -17.55 -6.31
N ALA A 172 -1.60 -18.68 -6.33
CA ALA A 172 -2.70 -18.94 -7.26
C ALA A 172 -4.03 -19.24 -6.53
N SER A 173 -4.14 -18.92 -5.24
CA SER A 173 -5.34 -19.17 -4.45
C SER A 173 -6.00 -17.90 -3.93
N LEU A 174 -5.21 -16.90 -3.55
CA LEU A 174 -5.67 -15.68 -2.91
C LEU A 174 -6.51 -14.86 -3.89
N GLN A 175 -7.65 -14.39 -3.38
CA GLN A 175 -8.70 -13.72 -4.15
C GLN A 175 -8.96 -12.30 -3.64
N GLN A 176 -8.89 -12.10 -2.33
CA GLN A 176 -9.08 -10.81 -1.68
C GLN A 176 -7.94 -10.55 -0.71
N LEU A 177 -7.35 -9.36 -0.81
CA LEU A 177 -6.29 -8.89 0.06
C LEU A 177 -6.58 -7.46 0.51
N ASP A 178 -6.63 -7.26 1.81
CA ASP A 178 -6.81 -5.93 2.40
C ASP A 178 -5.52 -5.46 3.04
N LEU A 179 -4.98 -4.35 2.55
CA LEU A 179 -3.75 -3.74 3.02
C LEU A 179 -3.97 -2.31 3.53
N ARG A 180 -5.22 -1.89 3.79
CA ARG A 180 -5.50 -0.51 4.19
C ARG A 180 -4.77 -0.12 5.47
N TRP A 181 -4.39 1.16 5.57
CA TRP A 181 -3.72 1.72 6.75
C TRP A 181 -2.38 1.01 7.08
N ASN A 182 -1.48 0.96 6.11
CA ASN A 182 -0.09 0.53 6.30
C ASN A 182 0.87 1.60 5.70
N ASP A 183 2.18 1.37 5.75
CA ASP A 183 3.23 2.29 5.30
C ASP A 183 3.89 1.83 3.99
N ILE A 184 3.07 1.39 3.02
CA ILE A 184 3.54 0.81 1.75
C ILE A 184 4.26 1.84 0.88
N GLY A 185 3.73 3.07 0.80
CA GLY A 185 4.29 4.17 0.02
C GLY A 185 4.40 3.91 -1.49
N LEU A 186 5.09 4.81 -2.21
CA LEU A 186 5.25 4.75 -3.68
C LEU A 186 5.97 3.48 -4.15
N LEU A 187 7.08 3.11 -3.49
CA LEU A 187 7.92 1.98 -3.90
C LEU A 187 7.18 0.64 -3.74
N GLY A 188 6.52 0.44 -2.60
CA GLY A 188 5.71 -0.75 -2.36
C GLY A 188 4.49 -0.84 -3.30
N GLY A 189 3.84 0.30 -3.58
CA GLY A 189 2.76 0.38 -4.56
C GLY A 189 3.19 -0.04 -5.98
N ARG A 190 4.38 0.40 -6.41
CA ARG A 190 4.96 -0.03 -7.70
C ARG A 190 5.27 -1.53 -7.73
N ALA A 191 5.82 -2.08 -6.65
CA ALA A 191 6.10 -3.51 -6.55
C ALA A 191 4.81 -4.34 -6.70
N LEU A 192 3.73 -3.93 -6.03
CA LEU A 192 2.42 -4.56 -6.15
C LEU A 192 1.90 -4.51 -7.60
N VAL A 193 1.89 -3.34 -8.25
CA VAL A 193 1.43 -3.23 -9.66
C VAL A 193 2.24 -4.15 -10.58
N ASN A 194 3.56 -4.24 -10.40
CA ASN A 194 4.41 -5.07 -11.24
C ASN A 194 4.15 -6.58 -11.10
N CYS A 195 3.58 -7.05 -9.97
CA CYS A 195 3.27 -8.47 -9.80
C CYS A 195 1.89 -8.87 -10.35
N LEU A 196 0.95 -7.93 -10.45
CA LEU A 196 -0.43 -8.20 -10.88
C LEU A 196 -0.57 -8.84 -12.28
N PRO A 197 0.27 -8.56 -13.29
CA PRO A 197 0.21 -9.26 -14.57
C PRO A 197 0.41 -10.78 -14.47
N ARG A 198 1.14 -11.24 -13.44
CA ARG A 198 1.40 -12.67 -13.18
C ARG A 198 0.30 -13.31 -12.33
N ASN A 199 -0.28 -12.56 -11.40
CA ASN A 199 -1.36 -13.06 -10.55
C ASN A 199 -2.72 -12.94 -11.27
N LYS A 200 -3.39 -14.07 -11.50
CA LYS A 200 -4.69 -14.12 -12.19
C LYS A 200 -5.88 -14.39 -11.27
N THR A 201 -5.64 -14.51 -9.97
CA THR A 201 -6.67 -14.95 -9.00
C THR A 201 -7.15 -13.85 -8.07
N LEU A 202 -6.29 -12.86 -7.80
CA LEU A 202 -6.59 -11.72 -6.97
C LEU A 202 -7.48 -10.75 -7.75
N TRP A 203 -8.69 -10.51 -7.24
CA TRP A 203 -9.69 -9.61 -7.85
C TRP A 203 -10.14 -8.49 -6.92
N ARG A 204 -9.67 -8.50 -5.66
CA ARG A 204 -9.85 -7.38 -4.71
C ARG A 204 -8.54 -7.13 -3.98
N LEU A 205 -8.02 -5.91 -4.13
CA LEU A 205 -6.84 -5.41 -3.43
C LEU A 205 -7.11 -4.00 -2.91
N GLU A 206 -7.21 -3.86 -1.58
CA GLU A 206 -7.52 -2.58 -0.94
C GLU A 206 -6.26 -1.91 -0.41
N LEU A 207 -5.96 -0.69 -0.88
CA LEU A 207 -4.73 0.05 -0.56
C LEU A 207 -4.98 1.44 0.06
N ALA A 208 -6.22 1.77 0.44
CA ALA A 208 -6.53 3.05 1.07
C ALA A 208 -5.69 3.31 2.33
N GLY A 209 -5.24 4.55 2.54
CA GLY A 209 -4.45 4.92 3.72
C GLY A 209 -2.98 4.48 3.70
N ASN A 210 -2.40 4.22 2.52
CA ASN A 210 -1.00 3.77 2.36
C ASN A 210 -0.02 4.78 1.76
N ASN A 211 -0.45 6.04 1.57
CA ASN A 211 0.31 7.05 0.84
C ASN A 211 0.80 6.59 -0.56
N VAL A 212 -0.04 5.80 -1.24
CA VAL A 212 0.21 5.32 -2.62
C VAL A 212 -0.36 6.35 -3.59
N PRO A 213 0.41 6.79 -4.60
CA PRO A 213 -0.07 7.71 -5.64
C PRO A 213 -1.29 7.19 -6.41
N GLY A 214 -2.20 8.11 -6.79
CA GLY A 214 -3.49 7.76 -7.39
C GLY A 214 -3.42 7.17 -8.81
N ASP A 215 -2.30 7.34 -9.52
CA ASP A 215 -2.02 6.63 -10.77
C ASP A 215 -1.76 5.13 -10.53
N ILE A 216 -1.00 4.79 -9.49
CA ILE A 216 -0.76 3.40 -9.08
C ILE A 216 -2.06 2.75 -8.61
N LEU A 217 -2.87 3.45 -7.81
CA LEU A 217 -4.16 2.94 -7.35
C LEU A 217 -5.09 2.61 -8.54
N ARG A 218 -5.16 3.49 -9.54
CA ARG A 218 -5.93 3.22 -10.77
C ARG A 218 -5.39 2.01 -11.55
N ALA A 219 -4.08 1.83 -11.63
CA ALA A 219 -3.49 0.66 -12.28
C ALA A 219 -3.82 -0.65 -11.52
N VAL A 220 -3.84 -0.61 -10.19
CA VAL A 220 -4.28 -1.74 -9.36
C VAL A 220 -5.76 -2.03 -9.60
N GLU A 221 -6.63 -1.03 -9.56
CA GLU A 221 -8.08 -1.17 -9.82
C GLU A 221 -8.34 -1.79 -11.19
N GLN A 222 -7.68 -1.28 -12.23
CA GLN A 222 -7.80 -1.84 -13.58
C GLN A 222 -7.37 -3.32 -13.61
N ALA A 223 -6.25 -3.68 -12.98
CA ALA A 223 -5.81 -5.08 -12.94
C ALA A 223 -6.79 -5.98 -12.17
N MET A 224 -7.39 -5.48 -11.07
CA MET A 224 -8.42 -6.19 -10.31
C MET A 224 -9.68 -6.41 -11.14
N ASP A 225 -10.15 -5.39 -11.87
CA ASP A 225 -11.31 -5.49 -12.77
C ASP A 225 -11.07 -6.52 -13.88
N HIS A 226 -9.90 -6.52 -14.52
CA HIS A 226 -9.53 -7.54 -15.51
C HIS A 226 -9.56 -8.96 -14.93
N ASN A 227 -9.08 -9.15 -13.70
CA ASN A 227 -9.13 -10.46 -13.04
C ASN A 227 -10.56 -10.84 -12.61
N ARG A 228 -11.39 -9.88 -12.20
CA ARG A 228 -12.80 -10.08 -11.89
C ARG A 228 -13.59 -10.51 -13.14
N ASP A 229 -13.37 -9.84 -14.26
CA ASP A 229 -13.98 -10.17 -15.56
C ASP A 229 -13.53 -11.54 -16.08
N ARG A 230 -12.24 -11.90 -15.89
CA ARG A 230 -11.76 -13.26 -16.15
C ARG A 230 -12.45 -14.29 -15.28
N GLN A 231 -12.69 -13.99 -14.00
CA GLN A 231 -13.35 -14.95 -13.11
C GLN A 231 -14.83 -15.12 -13.43
N THR A 232 -15.55 -14.04 -13.76
CA THR A 232 -16.95 -14.10 -14.17
C THR A 232 -17.12 -14.87 -15.47
N THR A 233 -16.34 -14.53 -16.51
CA THR A 233 -16.35 -15.27 -17.79
C THR A 233 -15.97 -16.74 -17.62
N PHE A 234 -14.98 -17.06 -16.76
CA PHE A 234 -14.63 -18.44 -16.46
C PHE A 234 -15.79 -19.20 -15.80
N ARG A 235 -16.46 -18.60 -14.81
CA ARG A 235 -17.62 -19.21 -14.13
C ARG A 235 -18.80 -19.40 -15.08
N GLU A 236 -19.08 -18.42 -15.93
CA GLU A 236 -20.13 -18.52 -16.96
C GLU A 236 -19.83 -19.63 -17.95
N ASN A 237 -18.59 -19.71 -18.44
CA ASN A 237 -18.17 -20.80 -19.33
C ASN A 237 -18.27 -22.17 -18.65
N GLN A 238 -17.87 -22.28 -17.38
CA GLN A 238 -18.01 -23.52 -16.61
C GLN A 238 -19.50 -23.91 -16.45
N ALA A 239 -20.36 -22.94 -16.13
CA ALA A 239 -21.80 -23.17 -16.01
C ALA A 239 -22.43 -23.61 -17.33
N ARG A 240 -22.08 -22.94 -18.45
CA ARG A 240 -22.51 -23.31 -19.79
C ARG A 240 -22.06 -24.71 -20.17
N THR A 241 -20.80 -25.05 -19.93
CA THR A 241 -20.26 -26.40 -20.18
C THR A 241 -21.00 -27.46 -19.35
N HIS A 242 -21.33 -27.15 -18.09
CA HIS A 242 -22.10 -28.07 -17.24
C HIS A 242 -23.52 -28.31 -17.76
N VAL A 243 -24.20 -27.25 -18.20
CA VAL A 243 -25.54 -27.36 -18.82
C VAL A 243 -25.46 -28.15 -20.12
N LEU A 244 -24.54 -27.80 -21.01
CA LEU A 244 -24.30 -28.53 -22.27
C LEU A 244 -23.99 -30.01 -22.02
N SER A 245 -23.16 -30.33 -21.01
CA SER A 245 -22.84 -31.71 -20.66
C SER A 245 -24.08 -32.48 -20.19
N LYS A 246 -24.96 -31.85 -19.41
CA LYS A 246 -26.24 -32.45 -18.99
C LYS A 246 -27.18 -32.65 -20.19
N GLU A 247 -27.25 -31.68 -21.09
CA GLU A 247 -28.07 -31.75 -22.31
C GLU A 247 -27.60 -32.90 -23.22
N VAL A 248 -26.28 -33.03 -23.42
CA VAL A 248 -25.69 -34.13 -24.17
C VAL A 248 -25.99 -35.48 -23.54
N GLN A 249 -25.86 -35.59 -22.21
CA GLN A 249 -26.20 -36.82 -21.50
C GLN A 249 -27.69 -37.16 -21.65
N HIS A 250 -28.57 -36.16 -21.52
CA HIS A 250 -30.01 -36.35 -21.70
C HIS A 250 -30.35 -36.81 -23.13
N LEU A 251 -29.76 -36.18 -24.15
CA LEU A 251 -29.92 -36.59 -25.55
C LEU A 251 -29.40 -38.02 -25.81
N GLN A 252 -28.29 -38.41 -25.17
CA GLN A 252 -27.78 -39.78 -25.24
C GLN A 252 -28.75 -40.79 -24.62
N GLU A 253 -29.33 -40.46 -23.46
CA GLU A 253 -30.35 -41.28 -22.80
C GLU A 253 -31.62 -41.40 -23.66
N GLU A 254 -32.12 -40.30 -24.23
CA GLU A 254 -33.26 -40.30 -25.15
C GLU A 254 -32.99 -41.11 -26.41
N LYS A 255 -31.80 -40.95 -27.02
CA LYS A 255 -31.42 -41.72 -28.22
C LYS A 255 -31.28 -43.21 -27.92
N SER A 256 -30.74 -43.56 -26.75
CA SER A 256 -30.65 -44.95 -26.30
C SER A 256 -32.03 -45.56 -26.10
N LYS A 257 -32.97 -44.79 -25.54
CA LYS A 257 -34.36 -45.21 -25.40
C LYS A 257 -35.06 -45.37 -26.75
N GLN A 258 -34.92 -44.40 -27.65
CA GLN A 258 -35.44 -44.51 -29.03
C GLN A 258 -34.88 -45.73 -29.78
N PHE A 259 -33.60 -46.04 -29.58
CA PHE A 259 -32.98 -47.22 -30.16
C PHE A 259 -33.56 -48.52 -29.58
N LEU A 260 -33.76 -48.59 -28.26
CA LEU A 260 -34.42 -49.72 -27.60
C LEU A 260 -35.87 -49.92 -28.08
N ASP A 261 -36.66 -48.85 -28.15
CA ASP A 261 -38.05 -48.89 -28.62
C ASP A 261 -38.13 -49.35 -30.09
N LEU A 262 -37.19 -48.90 -30.93
CA LEU A 262 -37.08 -49.34 -32.33
C LEU A 262 -36.70 -50.83 -32.41
N MET A 263 -35.73 -51.28 -31.61
CA MET A 263 -35.33 -52.68 -31.54
C MET A 263 -36.48 -53.58 -31.10
N GLU A 264 -37.27 -53.15 -30.11
CA GLU A 264 -38.47 -53.88 -29.68
C GLU A 264 -39.52 -53.94 -30.79
N THR A 265 -39.71 -52.84 -31.53
CA THR A 265 -40.61 -52.80 -32.69
C THR A 265 -40.16 -53.76 -33.80
N ILE A 266 -38.85 -53.79 -34.10
CA ILE A 266 -38.27 -54.72 -35.08
C ILE A 266 -38.45 -56.18 -34.61
N GLU A 267 -38.22 -56.47 -33.33
CA GLU A 267 -38.47 -57.81 -32.79
C GLU A 267 -39.94 -58.22 -32.90
N LYS A 268 -40.86 -57.30 -32.61
CA LYS A 268 -42.30 -57.55 -32.73
C LYS A 268 -42.69 -57.83 -34.18
N GLN A 269 -42.21 -57.03 -35.13
CA GLN A 269 -42.42 -57.26 -36.56
C GLN A 269 -41.81 -58.59 -37.03
N ARG A 270 -40.63 -58.97 -36.55
CA ARG A 270 -40.03 -60.29 -36.82
C ARG A 270 -40.89 -61.43 -36.29
N LYS A 271 -41.42 -61.31 -35.06
CA LYS A 271 -42.35 -62.30 -34.47
C LYS A 271 -43.66 -62.41 -35.27
N GLU A 272 -44.21 -61.29 -35.71
CA GLU A 272 -45.42 -61.25 -36.55
C GLU A 272 -45.16 -61.85 -37.94
N MET A 273 -44.05 -61.50 -38.61
CA MET A 273 -43.64 -62.14 -39.86
C MET A 273 -43.46 -63.64 -39.70
N ALA A 274 -42.84 -64.11 -38.60
CA ALA A 274 -42.69 -65.53 -38.34
C ALA A 274 -44.05 -66.24 -38.15
N ARG A 275 -45.01 -65.59 -37.46
CA ARG A 275 -46.39 -66.10 -37.31
C ARG A 275 -47.11 -66.16 -38.65
N SER A 276 -47.05 -65.09 -39.44
CA SER A 276 -47.67 -65.01 -40.77
C SER A 276 -47.08 -66.05 -41.73
N SER A 277 -45.75 -66.19 -41.73
CA SER A 277 -45.03 -67.21 -42.51
C SER A 277 -45.44 -68.62 -42.10
N ARG A 278 -45.52 -68.93 -40.80
CA ARG A 278 -46.04 -70.23 -40.32
C ARG A 278 -47.49 -70.47 -40.73
N ALA A 279 -48.37 -69.48 -40.61
CA ALA A 279 -49.76 -69.60 -41.02
C ALA A 279 -49.89 -69.84 -42.54
N SER A 280 -49.08 -69.13 -43.34
CA SER A 280 -48.98 -69.36 -44.78
C SER A 280 -48.47 -70.77 -45.09
N ALA A 281 -47.43 -71.25 -44.40
CA ALA A 281 -46.88 -72.60 -44.59
C ALA A 281 -47.92 -73.69 -44.27
N ILE A 282 -48.68 -73.54 -43.18
CA ILE A 282 -49.78 -74.45 -42.84
C ILE A 282 -50.84 -74.44 -43.94
N ARG A 283 -51.25 -73.27 -44.42
CA ARG A 283 -52.26 -73.13 -45.47
C ARG A 283 -51.80 -73.74 -46.79
N VAL A 284 -50.53 -73.57 -47.15
CA VAL A 284 -49.91 -74.23 -48.32
C VAL A 284 -49.92 -75.75 -48.15
N GLY A 285 -49.58 -76.26 -46.96
CA GLY A 285 -49.67 -77.69 -46.64
C GLY A 285 -51.08 -78.25 -46.82
N GLN A 286 -52.10 -77.58 -46.28
CA GLN A 286 -53.51 -77.97 -46.42
C GLN A 286 -53.96 -77.97 -47.89
N LEU A 287 -53.57 -76.97 -48.67
CA LEU A 287 -53.88 -76.91 -50.10
C LEU A 287 -53.18 -78.04 -50.87
N GLN A 288 -51.94 -78.40 -50.49
CA GLN A 288 -51.20 -79.50 -51.09
C GLN A 288 -51.85 -80.86 -50.79
N GLU A 289 -52.32 -81.08 -49.56
CA GLU A 289 -53.08 -82.28 -49.18
C GLU A 289 -54.38 -82.39 -49.98
N ALA A 290 -55.18 -81.32 -50.05
CA ALA A 290 -56.41 -81.30 -50.84
C ALA A 290 -56.16 -81.53 -52.35
N LEU A 291 -55.02 -81.03 -52.86
CA LEU A 291 -54.60 -81.27 -54.24
C LEU A 291 -54.23 -82.74 -54.47
N ASN A 292 -53.53 -83.37 -53.53
CA ASN A 292 -53.16 -84.78 -53.58
C ASN A 292 -54.40 -85.69 -53.51
N GLU A 293 -55.37 -85.37 -52.65
CA GLU A 293 -56.66 -86.06 -52.59
C GLU A 293 -57.42 -85.97 -53.92
N ARG A 294 -57.51 -84.77 -54.50
CA ARG A 294 -58.10 -84.59 -55.84
C ARG A 294 -57.38 -85.41 -56.91
N HIS A 295 -56.05 -85.42 -56.91
CA HIS A 295 -55.28 -86.26 -57.85
C HIS A 295 -55.57 -87.75 -57.67
N SER A 296 -55.68 -88.23 -56.43
CA SER A 296 -56.06 -89.61 -56.14
C SER A 296 -57.45 -89.95 -56.68
N ILE A 297 -58.43 -89.06 -56.48
CA ILE A 297 -59.79 -89.21 -57.02
C ILE A 297 -59.76 -89.25 -58.56
N ILE A 298 -59.02 -88.36 -59.20
CA ILE A 298 -58.89 -88.33 -60.66
C ILE A 298 -58.27 -89.63 -61.18
N ASN A 299 -57.25 -90.17 -60.51
CA ASN A 299 -56.64 -91.44 -60.89
C ASN A 299 -57.62 -92.62 -60.73
N ALA A 300 -58.41 -92.65 -59.66
CA ALA A 300 -59.46 -93.65 -59.47
C ALA A 300 -60.54 -93.57 -60.56
N LEU A 301 -60.95 -92.35 -60.94
CA LEU A 301 -61.90 -92.14 -62.04
C LEU A 301 -61.32 -92.57 -63.40
N LYS A 302 -60.05 -92.27 -63.69
CA LYS A 302 -59.36 -92.76 -64.89
C LYS A 302 -59.32 -94.29 -64.95
N ALA A 303 -59.08 -94.96 -63.83
CA ALA A 303 -59.11 -96.42 -63.77
C ALA A 303 -60.51 -96.97 -64.08
N LYS A 304 -61.56 -96.37 -63.50
CA LYS A 304 -62.96 -96.74 -63.80
C LYS A 304 -63.33 -96.52 -65.26
N LEU A 305 -62.88 -95.42 -65.87
CA LEU A 305 -63.12 -95.14 -67.29
C LEU A 305 -62.51 -96.22 -68.19
N ARG A 306 -61.26 -96.61 -67.94
CA ARG A 306 -60.60 -97.70 -68.69
C ARG A 306 -61.33 -99.03 -68.59
N MET A 307 -61.90 -99.34 -67.42
CA MET A 307 -62.69 -100.56 -67.26
C MET A 307 -64.00 -100.51 -68.08
N ALA A 308 -64.65 -99.35 -68.16
CA ALA A 308 -65.86 -99.17 -68.95
C ALA A 308 -65.56 -99.24 -70.47
N GLU A 309 -64.47 -98.62 -70.92
CA GLU A 309 -64.01 -98.69 -72.32
C GLU A 309 -63.69 -100.13 -72.75
N ALA A 310 -63.05 -100.93 -71.87
CA ALA A 310 -62.78 -102.34 -72.14
C ALA A 310 -64.07 -103.19 -72.26
N ALA A 311 -65.10 -102.88 -71.46
CA ALA A 311 -66.39 -103.55 -71.53
C ALA A 311 -67.15 -103.23 -72.83
N LEU A 312 -67.02 -101.99 -73.33
CA LEU A 312 -67.63 -101.56 -74.60
C LEU A 312 -66.99 -102.27 -75.80
N ALA A 313 -65.67 -102.38 -75.84
CA ALA A 313 -64.96 -103.09 -76.91
C ALA A 313 -65.37 -104.57 -77.03
N LEU A 314 -65.63 -105.24 -75.89
CA LEU A 314 -66.11 -106.62 -75.87
C LEU A 314 -67.55 -106.77 -76.41
N SER A 315 -68.36 -105.72 -76.26
CA SER A 315 -69.73 -105.66 -76.78
C SER A 315 -69.73 -105.49 -78.31
N GLU A 316 -68.85 -104.65 -78.84
CA GLU A 316 -68.72 -104.41 -80.29
C GLU A 316 -68.23 -105.65 -81.05
N GLN A 317 -67.35 -106.45 -80.44
CA GLN A 317 -66.88 -107.71 -81.02
C GLN A 317 -67.99 -108.76 -81.19
N LYS A 318 -69.01 -108.74 -80.32
CA LYS A 318 -70.19 -109.62 -80.42
C LYS A 318 -71.17 -109.17 -81.51
N ALA A 319 -71.22 -107.86 -81.80
CA ALA A 319 -72.08 -107.31 -82.84
C ALA A 319 -71.56 -107.65 -84.25
N GLN A 320 -70.24 -107.70 -84.46
CA GLN A 320 -69.65 -108.08 -85.75
C GLN A 320 -69.89 -109.55 -86.12
N GLY A 321 -69.89 -110.48 -85.14
CA GLY A 321 -70.18 -111.90 -85.39
C GLY A 321 -71.63 -112.19 -85.83
N LEU A 322 -72.57 -111.28 -85.57
CA LEU A 322 -73.95 -111.42 -86.02
C LEU A 322 -74.18 -110.88 -87.45
N GLY A 323 -73.26 -110.09 -87.99
CA GLY A 323 -73.35 -109.53 -89.34
C GLY A 323 -73.04 -110.53 -90.47
N GLU A 324 -72.19 -111.52 -90.22
CA GLU A 324 -71.76 -112.49 -91.24
C GLU A 324 -72.82 -113.58 -91.55
N LEU A 325 -73.75 -113.84 -90.62
CA LEU A 325 -74.83 -114.81 -90.79
C LEU A 325 -76.04 -114.26 -91.56
N LEU A 326 -76.17 -112.94 -91.67
CA LEU A 326 -77.30 -112.29 -92.34
C LEU A 326 -77.13 -112.20 -93.87
N ALA A 327 -75.88 -112.22 -94.36
CA ALA A 327 -75.58 -112.10 -95.79
C ALA A 327 -75.78 -113.40 -96.60
N ALA A 328 -75.84 -114.56 -95.94
CA ALA A 328 -76.05 -115.85 -96.59
C ALA A 328 -77.53 -116.23 -96.79
N ALA A 329 -78.45 -115.60 -96.05
CA ALA A 329 -79.87 -115.97 -96.00
C ALA A 329 -80.75 -115.21 -97.02
N GLU A 330 -80.26 -114.14 -97.65
CA GLU A 330 -81.07 -113.25 -98.50
C GLU A 330 -81.15 -113.66 -99.99
N GLN A 331 -80.44 -114.71 -100.42
CA GLN A 331 -80.32 -115.07 -101.84
C GLN A 331 -81.16 -116.29 -102.29
N GLU A 332 -81.63 -117.14 -101.37
CA GLU A 332 -82.51 -118.29 -101.70
C GLU A 332 -84.01 -118.00 -101.53
N GLN A 333 -84.38 -116.92 -100.84
CA GLN A 333 -85.77 -116.61 -100.47
C GLN A 333 -86.65 -116.03 -101.61
N ARG A 334 -86.10 -115.85 -102.83
CA ARG A 334 -86.80 -115.18 -103.94
C ARG A 334 -87.40 -116.11 -105.02
N SER A 335 -87.21 -117.42 -104.98
CA SER A 335 -87.63 -118.33 -106.07
C SER A 335 -88.77 -119.30 -105.76
N LEU A 336 -89.22 -119.43 -104.50
CA LEU A 336 -90.18 -120.47 -104.08
C LEU A 336 -91.55 -119.94 -103.60
N ALA A 337 -91.85 -118.65 -103.80
CA ALA A 337 -93.14 -118.05 -103.42
C ALA A 337 -94.27 -118.22 -104.47
N GLN A 338 -94.05 -118.93 -105.58
CA GLN A 338 -95.05 -119.03 -106.68
C GLN A 338 -95.60 -120.42 -106.97
N ARG A 339 -95.40 -121.42 -106.10
CA ARG A 339 -95.89 -122.80 -106.35
C ARG A 339 -96.87 -123.40 -105.34
N GLN A 340 -97.68 -122.55 -104.72
CA GLN A 340 -99.06 -122.88 -104.34
C GLN A 340 -99.28 -124.06 -103.35
N ALA A 341 -99.86 -123.69 -102.22
CA ALA A 341 -101.20 -124.15 -101.87
C ALA A 341 -101.47 -125.66 -101.71
N LYS A 342 -100.47 -126.46 -101.36
CA LYS A 342 -100.65 -127.72 -100.63
C LYS A 342 -99.44 -127.83 -99.71
N GLU A 343 -99.45 -127.31 -98.50
CA GLU A 343 -99.87 -128.11 -97.35
C GLU A 343 -99.99 -127.19 -96.12
N HIS A 344 -101.15 -126.56 -96.02
CA HIS A 344 -101.56 -125.75 -94.88
C HIS A 344 -101.86 -126.61 -93.62
N ARG A 345 -101.16 -127.73 -93.39
CA ARG A 345 -101.61 -128.76 -92.44
C ARG A 345 -100.60 -129.33 -91.44
N LEU A 346 -99.35 -128.86 -91.32
CA LEU A 346 -98.47 -129.35 -90.25
C LEU A 346 -97.75 -128.34 -89.33
N GLU A 347 -97.69 -127.03 -89.61
CA GLU A 347 -96.86 -126.10 -88.80
C GLU A 347 -97.63 -125.14 -87.88
N GLN A 348 -98.93 -125.34 -87.65
CA GLN A 348 -99.66 -124.56 -86.63
C GLN A 348 -99.27 -124.92 -85.18
N GLN A 349 -98.42 -125.93 -84.95
CA GLN A 349 -97.97 -126.32 -83.61
C GLN A 349 -96.64 -125.66 -83.16
N GLU A 350 -95.74 -125.23 -84.05
CA GLU A 350 -94.44 -124.67 -83.63
C GLU A 350 -94.43 -123.15 -83.40
N ALA A 351 -95.44 -122.41 -83.87
CA ALA A 351 -95.52 -120.96 -83.70
C ALA A 351 -95.82 -120.52 -82.25
N ALA A 352 -96.55 -121.33 -81.48
CA ALA A 352 -96.99 -120.97 -80.13
C ALA A 352 -95.86 -120.97 -79.08
N GLU A 353 -94.80 -121.77 -79.25
CA GLU A 353 -93.69 -121.86 -78.29
C GLU A 353 -92.61 -120.78 -78.50
N ARG A 354 -92.46 -120.23 -79.72
CA ARG A 354 -91.52 -119.14 -80.01
C ARG A 354 -92.04 -117.76 -79.55
N GLU A 355 -93.35 -117.54 -79.61
CA GLU A 355 -93.97 -116.28 -79.19
C GLU A 355 -93.90 -116.07 -77.65
N ALA A 356 -94.05 -117.15 -76.87
CA ALA A 356 -93.98 -117.10 -75.41
C ALA A 356 -92.56 -116.86 -74.83
N LYS A 357 -91.50 -117.09 -75.62
CA LYS A 357 -90.10 -116.85 -75.22
C LYS A 357 -89.67 -115.41 -75.54
N LEU A 358 -90.06 -114.89 -76.70
CA LEU A 358 -89.78 -113.52 -77.13
C LEU A 358 -90.49 -112.46 -76.25
N LEU A 359 -91.70 -112.75 -75.74
CA LEU A 359 -92.41 -111.87 -74.80
C LEU A 359 -91.73 -111.74 -73.42
N ARG A 360 -91.04 -112.80 -72.94
CA ARG A 360 -90.31 -112.75 -71.67
C ARG A 360 -89.02 -111.95 -71.80
N ASP A 361 -88.28 -112.16 -72.88
CA ASP A 361 -87.01 -111.45 -73.15
C ASP A 361 -87.26 -109.95 -73.42
N LEU A 362 -88.39 -109.59 -74.06
CA LEU A 362 -88.79 -108.20 -74.25
C LEU A 362 -89.16 -107.49 -72.92
N SER A 363 -89.77 -108.19 -71.97
CA SER A 363 -90.09 -107.61 -70.65
C SER A 363 -88.84 -107.34 -69.80
N ALA A 364 -87.86 -108.27 -69.82
CA ALA A 364 -86.60 -108.12 -69.08
C ALA A 364 -85.71 -107.01 -69.66
N ALA A 365 -85.73 -106.82 -70.99
CA ALA A 365 -85.05 -105.70 -71.64
C ALA A 365 -85.69 -104.36 -71.24
N ASN A 366 -87.03 -104.27 -71.25
CA ASN A 366 -87.75 -103.05 -70.88
C ASN A 366 -87.54 -102.63 -69.42
N GLU A 367 -87.49 -103.58 -68.47
CA GLU A 367 -87.17 -103.27 -67.07
C GLU A 367 -85.74 -102.72 -66.91
N LYS A 368 -84.77 -103.26 -67.65
CA LYS A 368 -83.39 -102.78 -67.62
C LYS A 368 -83.25 -101.39 -68.25
N THR A 369 -83.98 -101.11 -69.32
CA THR A 369 -84.04 -99.78 -69.95
C THR A 369 -84.68 -98.76 -69.02
N LEU A 370 -85.71 -99.13 -68.26
CA LEU A 370 -86.34 -98.24 -67.27
C LEU A 370 -85.39 -97.91 -66.11
N LEU A 371 -84.61 -98.90 -65.63
CA LEU A 371 -83.67 -98.71 -64.52
C LEU A 371 -82.49 -97.80 -64.90
N LEU A 372 -81.97 -97.96 -66.12
CA LEU A 372 -80.93 -97.08 -66.66
C LEU A 372 -81.43 -95.65 -66.87
N ARG A 373 -82.69 -95.48 -67.29
CA ARG A 373 -83.30 -94.16 -67.45
C ARG A 373 -83.44 -93.44 -66.11
N ASN A 374 -83.87 -94.14 -65.07
CA ASN A 374 -83.93 -93.59 -63.71
C ASN A 374 -82.54 -93.19 -63.18
N GLN A 375 -81.48 -93.95 -63.50
CA GLN A 375 -80.11 -93.60 -63.12
C GLN A 375 -79.59 -92.37 -63.87
N VAL A 376 -79.94 -92.21 -65.15
CA VAL A 376 -79.62 -91.01 -65.93
C VAL A 376 -80.34 -89.80 -65.34
N ASP A 377 -81.63 -89.91 -65.04
CA ASP A 377 -82.41 -88.83 -64.43
C ASP A 377 -81.84 -88.41 -63.06
N GLU A 378 -81.34 -89.37 -62.27
CA GLU A 378 -80.72 -89.09 -60.97
C GLU A 378 -79.35 -88.41 -61.09
N LEU A 379 -78.55 -88.78 -62.11
CA LEU A 379 -77.28 -88.12 -62.42
C LEU A 379 -77.50 -86.71 -62.96
N GLU A 380 -78.51 -86.51 -63.81
CA GLU A 380 -78.89 -85.19 -64.32
C GLU A 380 -79.31 -84.25 -63.18
N ARG A 381 -80.08 -84.74 -62.20
CA ARG A 381 -80.40 -83.97 -60.98
C ARG A 381 -79.16 -83.61 -60.16
N LYS A 382 -78.18 -84.54 -60.01
CA LYS A 382 -76.91 -84.28 -59.30
C LYS A 382 -76.03 -83.27 -60.03
N VAL A 383 -76.00 -83.31 -61.36
CA VAL A 383 -75.28 -82.31 -62.17
C VAL A 383 -75.96 -80.95 -62.03
N GLY A 384 -77.30 -80.88 -62.07
CA GLY A 384 -78.05 -79.65 -61.84
C GLY A 384 -77.76 -79.01 -60.47
N SER A 385 -77.77 -79.80 -59.39
CA SER A 385 -77.48 -79.28 -58.05
C SER A 385 -76.02 -78.83 -57.88
N GLN A 386 -75.06 -79.53 -58.49
CA GLN A 386 -73.66 -79.10 -58.50
C GLN A 386 -73.44 -77.82 -59.31
N GLN A 387 -74.18 -77.63 -60.41
CA GLN A 387 -74.14 -76.40 -61.20
C GLN A 387 -74.68 -75.20 -60.41
N GLU A 388 -75.77 -75.38 -59.66
CA GLU A 388 -76.28 -74.34 -58.74
C GLU A 388 -75.28 -73.99 -57.63
N GLN A 389 -74.64 -74.99 -57.00
CA GLN A 389 -73.61 -74.74 -55.98
C GLN A 389 -72.39 -74.02 -56.56
N LEU A 390 -71.97 -74.37 -57.77
CA LEU A 390 -70.89 -73.68 -58.49
C LEU A 390 -71.26 -72.23 -58.84
N PHE A 391 -72.51 -71.98 -59.20
CA PHE A 391 -73.01 -70.64 -59.48
C PHE A 391 -72.99 -69.76 -58.22
N LEU A 392 -73.52 -70.26 -57.10
CA LEU A 392 -73.53 -69.56 -55.82
C LEU A 392 -72.10 -69.29 -55.31
N ALA A 393 -71.21 -70.29 -55.36
CA ALA A 393 -69.82 -70.11 -54.97
C ALA A 393 -69.09 -69.08 -55.85
N ARG A 394 -69.37 -69.05 -57.17
CA ARG A 394 -68.82 -68.01 -58.06
C ARG A 394 -69.34 -66.62 -57.70
N GLN A 395 -70.62 -66.50 -57.35
CA GLN A 395 -71.22 -65.24 -56.93
C GLN A 395 -70.60 -64.69 -55.64
N GLU A 396 -70.40 -65.55 -54.64
CA GLU A 396 -69.73 -65.17 -53.39
C GLU A 396 -68.27 -64.75 -53.61
N LEU A 397 -67.55 -65.46 -54.51
CA LEU A 397 -66.17 -65.12 -54.86
C LEU A 397 -66.09 -63.78 -55.60
N THR A 398 -67.06 -63.47 -56.46
CA THR A 398 -67.14 -62.14 -57.09
C THR A 398 -67.47 -61.02 -56.11
N ASN A 399 -68.36 -61.26 -55.14
CA ASN A 399 -68.72 -60.27 -54.13
C ASN A 399 -67.54 -59.98 -53.19
N THR A 400 -66.88 -61.02 -52.69
CA THR A 400 -65.69 -60.88 -51.82
C THR A 400 -64.52 -60.23 -52.56
N ALA A 401 -64.32 -60.55 -53.85
CA ALA A 401 -63.32 -59.87 -54.67
C ALA A 401 -63.64 -58.37 -54.84
N ALA A 402 -64.91 -58.00 -55.03
CA ALA A 402 -65.34 -56.61 -55.11
C ALA A 402 -65.14 -55.86 -53.78
N GLU A 403 -65.48 -56.48 -52.65
CA GLU A 403 -65.29 -55.90 -51.31
C GLU A 403 -63.81 -55.70 -50.95
N LEU A 404 -62.93 -56.64 -51.30
CA LEU A 404 -61.49 -56.48 -51.09
C LEU A 404 -60.93 -55.35 -51.96
N LYS A 405 -61.45 -55.19 -53.18
CA LYS A 405 -61.03 -54.13 -54.09
C LYS A 405 -61.45 -52.75 -53.60
N THR A 406 -62.66 -52.60 -53.06
CA THR A 406 -63.11 -51.33 -52.45
C THR A 406 -62.33 -51.00 -51.18
N ARG A 407 -62.04 -51.98 -50.33
CA ARG A 407 -61.19 -51.78 -49.14
C ARG A 407 -59.75 -51.38 -49.50
N ALA A 408 -59.19 -51.96 -50.56
CA ALA A 408 -57.86 -51.57 -51.05
C ALA A 408 -57.84 -50.11 -51.51
N ILE A 409 -58.85 -49.68 -52.29
CA ILE A 409 -58.98 -48.29 -52.74
C ILE A 409 -59.11 -47.33 -51.55
N GLN A 410 -59.96 -47.66 -50.57
CA GLN A 410 -60.12 -46.83 -49.36
C GLN A 410 -58.83 -46.70 -48.54
N ALA A 411 -58.05 -47.77 -48.44
CA ALA A 411 -56.75 -47.74 -47.75
C ALA A 411 -55.72 -46.88 -48.50
N GLU A 412 -55.69 -46.95 -49.84
CA GLU A 412 -54.84 -46.11 -50.68
C GLU A 412 -55.21 -44.62 -50.56
N GLU A 413 -56.50 -44.29 -50.58
CA GLU A 413 -56.99 -42.92 -50.38
C GLU A 413 -56.61 -42.37 -49.00
N HIS A 414 -56.74 -43.18 -47.93
CA HIS A 414 -56.34 -42.76 -46.59
C HIS A 414 -54.83 -42.49 -46.50
N LEU A 415 -54.01 -43.36 -47.10
CA LEU A 415 -52.56 -43.18 -47.15
C LEU A 415 -52.16 -41.92 -47.96
N GLU A 416 -52.86 -41.64 -49.05
CA GLU A 416 -52.69 -40.40 -49.84
C GLU A 416 -52.99 -39.14 -49.02
N LEU A 417 -54.10 -39.14 -48.27
CA LEU A 417 -54.49 -38.05 -47.39
C LEU A 417 -53.48 -37.82 -46.27
N GLU A 418 -53.00 -38.88 -45.64
CA GLU A 418 -52.02 -38.82 -44.56
C GLU A 418 -50.64 -38.35 -45.06
N LYS A 419 -50.24 -38.76 -46.27
CA LYS A 419 -49.05 -38.23 -46.95
C LYS A 419 -49.18 -36.74 -47.26
N LYS A 420 -50.34 -36.28 -47.74
CA LYS A 420 -50.59 -34.86 -48.01
C LYS A 420 -50.52 -34.02 -46.73
N ARG A 421 -51.16 -34.48 -45.65
CA ARG A 421 -51.07 -33.84 -44.32
C ARG A 421 -49.63 -33.78 -43.80
N SER A 422 -48.90 -34.88 -43.89
CA SER A 422 -47.50 -34.93 -43.43
C SER A 422 -46.60 -33.97 -44.21
N ARG A 423 -46.80 -33.85 -45.53
CA ARG A 423 -46.09 -32.88 -46.37
C ARG A 423 -46.41 -31.44 -45.98
N GLN A 424 -47.69 -31.10 -45.81
CA GLN A 424 -48.08 -29.76 -45.36
C GLN A 424 -47.48 -29.40 -44.00
N ASN A 425 -47.53 -30.31 -43.03
CA ASN A 425 -46.93 -30.08 -41.71
C ASN A 425 -45.42 -29.84 -41.81
N LEU A 426 -44.73 -30.54 -42.72
CA LEU A 426 -43.29 -30.38 -42.92
C LEU A 426 -42.97 -29.03 -43.59
N GLU A 427 -43.74 -28.62 -44.60
CA GLU A 427 -43.62 -27.30 -45.23
C GLU A 427 -43.90 -26.16 -44.24
N ASP A 428 -44.90 -26.31 -43.36
CA ASP A 428 -45.20 -25.31 -42.34
C ASP A 428 -44.10 -25.22 -41.27
N LEU A 429 -43.52 -26.35 -40.88
CA LEU A 429 -42.37 -26.38 -39.96
C LEU A 429 -41.13 -25.74 -40.59
N GLU A 430 -40.86 -26.00 -41.87
CA GLU A 430 -39.75 -25.37 -42.60
C GLU A 430 -39.95 -23.85 -42.72
N ARG A 431 -41.17 -23.38 -42.98
CA ARG A 431 -41.50 -21.95 -43.00
C ARG A 431 -41.31 -21.29 -41.64
N LEU A 432 -41.69 -21.96 -40.55
CA LEU A 432 -41.46 -21.47 -39.19
C LEU A 432 -39.96 -21.37 -38.88
N ARG A 433 -39.20 -22.41 -39.20
CA ARG A 433 -37.73 -22.41 -39.03
C ARG A 433 -37.06 -21.31 -39.85
N ALA A 434 -37.50 -21.08 -41.10
CA ALA A 434 -36.97 -20.02 -41.94
C ALA A 434 -37.18 -18.63 -41.30
N LYS A 435 -38.36 -18.37 -40.74
CA LYS A 435 -38.66 -17.11 -40.02
C LYS A 435 -37.83 -16.95 -38.75
N GLU A 436 -37.63 -18.03 -37.99
CA GLU A 436 -36.78 -18.00 -36.79
C GLU A 436 -35.33 -17.69 -37.15
N VAL A 437 -34.79 -18.33 -38.19
CA VAL A 437 -33.44 -18.06 -38.70
C VAL A 437 -33.32 -16.61 -39.15
N GLU A 438 -34.27 -16.10 -39.93
CA GLU A 438 -34.26 -14.70 -40.39
C GLU A 438 -34.27 -13.71 -39.21
N HIS A 439 -35.11 -13.96 -38.21
CA HIS A 439 -35.18 -13.11 -37.01
C HIS A 439 -33.89 -13.17 -36.18
N LEU A 440 -33.27 -14.36 -36.04
CA LEU A 440 -31.98 -14.51 -35.36
C LEU A 440 -30.85 -13.79 -36.12
N THR A 441 -30.79 -13.95 -37.44
CA THR A 441 -29.80 -13.25 -38.29
C THR A 441 -29.94 -11.75 -38.15
N ARG A 442 -31.17 -11.21 -38.19
CA ARG A 442 -31.40 -9.78 -38.01
C ARG A 442 -30.94 -9.27 -36.64
N ARG A 443 -31.21 -10.01 -35.55
CA ARG A 443 -30.72 -9.64 -34.21
C ARG A 443 -29.20 -9.65 -34.14
N LEU A 444 -28.55 -10.62 -34.80
CA LEU A 444 -27.10 -10.68 -34.85
C LEU A 444 -26.53 -9.48 -35.60
N GLU A 445 -27.07 -9.13 -36.77
CA GLU A 445 -26.66 -7.95 -37.54
C GLU A 445 -26.86 -6.64 -36.75
N GLU A 446 -27.98 -6.48 -36.06
CA GLU A 446 -28.25 -5.31 -35.20
C GLU A 446 -27.25 -5.24 -34.03
N SER A 447 -26.92 -6.39 -33.42
CA SER A 447 -25.93 -6.47 -32.35
C SER A 447 -24.50 -6.18 -32.84
N GLU A 448 -24.16 -6.64 -34.04
CA GLU A 448 -22.85 -6.42 -34.65
C GLU A 448 -22.66 -4.95 -35.00
N ARG A 449 -23.68 -4.30 -35.59
CA ARG A 449 -23.65 -2.85 -35.86
C ARG A 449 -23.50 -2.03 -34.59
N ALA A 450 -24.24 -2.36 -33.53
CA ALA A 450 -24.12 -1.67 -32.25
C ALA A 450 -22.71 -1.82 -31.63
N MET A 451 -22.10 -2.99 -31.77
CA MET A 451 -20.73 -3.24 -31.33
C MET A 451 -19.71 -2.45 -32.17
N GLN A 452 -19.86 -2.42 -33.50
CA GLN A 452 -19.02 -1.63 -34.39
C GLN A 452 -19.07 -0.13 -34.08
N GLU A 453 -20.27 0.43 -33.85
CA GLU A 453 -20.41 1.83 -33.42
C GLU A 453 -19.72 2.11 -32.09
N ARG A 454 -19.82 1.17 -31.13
CA ARG A 454 -19.16 1.30 -29.84
C ARG A 454 -17.64 1.27 -29.98
N VAL A 455 -17.11 0.40 -30.84
CA VAL A 455 -15.67 0.36 -31.16
C VAL A 455 -15.21 1.68 -31.76
N GLN A 456 -15.93 2.23 -32.74
CA GLN A 456 -15.59 3.51 -33.35
C GLN A 456 -15.59 4.67 -32.34
N ARG A 457 -16.55 4.71 -31.41
CA ARG A 457 -16.58 5.72 -30.34
C ARG A 457 -15.39 5.59 -29.38
N LEU A 458 -15.01 4.37 -29.05
CA LEU A 458 -13.84 4.11 -28.20
C LEU A 458 -12.54 4.48 -28.91
N GLU A 459 -12.42 4.21 -30.20
CA GLU A 459 -11.26 4.61 -31.01
C GLU A 459 -11.14 6.14 -31.11
N ALA A 460 -12.25 6.84 -31.35
CA ALA A 460 -12.28 8.31 -31.34
C ALA A 460 -11.86 8.88 -29.97
N SER A 461 -12.34 8.27 -28.88
CA SER A 461 -11.95 8.67 -27.52
C SER A 461 -10.47 8.40 -27.25
N ARG A 462 -9.93 7.27 -27.73
CA ARG A 462 -8.50 6.92 -27.63
C ARG A 462 -7.63 7.97 -28.32
N LEU A 463 -7.99 8.34 -29.55
CA LEU A 463 -7.25 9.37 -30.32
C LEU A 463 -7.27 10.73 -29.60
N SER A 464 -8.43 11.15 -29.07
CA SER A 464 -8.53 12.40 -28.29
C SER A 464 -7.62 12.38 -27.06
N LEU A 465 -7.59 11.27 -26.32
CA LEU A 465 -6.72 11.12 -25.14
C LEU A 465 -5.24 11.06 -25.51
N GLU A 466 -4.88 10.46 -26.65
CA GLU A 466 -3.52 10.45 -27.18
C GLU A 466 -3.03 11.87 -27.54
N GLU A 467 -3.91 12.69 -28.12
CA GLU A 467 -3.63 14.11 -28.40
C GLU A 467 -3.46 14.92 -27.11
N GLU A 468 -4.36 14.77 -26.14
CA GLU A 468 -4.26 15.43 -24.84
C GLU A 468 -2.96 15.05 -24.11
N LEU A 469 -2.63 13.75 -24.10
CA LEU A 469 -1.38 13.26 -23.52
C LEU A 469 -0.16 13.89 -24.20
N SER A 470 -0.20 14.03 -25.53
CA SER A 470 0.89 14.66 -26.28
C SER A 470 1.02 16.14 -25.96
N ARG A 471 -0.09 16.87 -25.80
CA ARG A 471 -0.10 18.27 -25.37
C ARG A 471 0.45 18.44 -23.96
N VAL A 472 0.02 17.61 -23.02
CA VAL A 472 0.52 17.65 -21.62
C VAL A 472 2.01 17.33 -21.56
N LYS A 473 2.48 16.33 -22.32
CA LYS A 473 3.92 16.02 -22.42
C LYS A 473 4.73 17.20 -22.96
N ALA A 474 4.23 17.87 -24.00
CA ALA A 474 4.91 19.04 -24.56
C ALA A 474 4.96 20.20 -23.55
N ALA A 475 3.87 20.46 -22.83
CA ALA A 475 3.81 21.47 -21.78
C ALA A 475 4.81 21.17 -20.64
N ALA A 476 4.83 19.93 -20.15
CA ALA A 476 5.75 19.50 -19.09
C ALA A 476 7.22 19.62 -19.50
N LEU A 477 7.55 19.32 -20.77
CA LEU A 477 8.91 19.51 -21.28
C LEU A 477 9.29 20.99 -21.35
N SER A 478 8.36 21.86 -21.74
CA SER A 478 8.58 23.31 -21.75
C SER A 478 8.79 23.87 -20.34
N GLU A 479 7.94 23.48 -19.38
CA GLU A 479 8.09 23.89 -17.97
C GLU A 479 9.41 23.40 -17.38
N ARG A 480 9.81 22.16 -17.69
CA ARG A 480 11.12 21.63 -17.26
C ARG A 480 12.27 22.45 -17.84
N GLY A 481 12.21 22.82 -19.12
CA GLY A 481 13.22 23.67 -19.75
C GLY A 481 13.33 25.05 -19.09
N GLN A 482 12.19 25.68 -18.77
CA GLN A 482 12.16 26.96 -18.06
C GLN A 482 12.76 26.84 -16.65
N ALA A 483 12.39 25.80 -15.90
CA ALA A 483 12.95 25.55 -14.57
C ALA A 483 14.47 25.28 -14.61
N GLU A 484 14.95 24.54 -15.62
CA GLU A 484 16.38 24.31 -15.85
C GLU A 484 17.12 25.62 -16.15
N GLU A 485 16.56 26.51 -16.98
CA GLU A 485 17.14 27.84 -17.25
C GLU A 485 17.19 28.72 -15.99
N GLU A 486 16.10 28.76 -15.20
CA GLU A 486 16.06 29.52 -13.95
C GLU A 486 17.09 28.98 -12.94
N LEU A 487 17.24 27.66 -12.86
CA LEU A 487 18.25 27.03 -12.02
C LEU A 487 19.66 27.42 -12.45
N ILE A 488 19.94 27.46 -13.75
CA ILE A 488 21.24 27.90 -14.28
C ILE A 488 21.49 29.38 -13.93
N LYS A 489 20.49 30.24 -14.11
CA LYS A 489 20.58 31.67 -13.74
C LYS A 489 20.88 31.84 -12.25
N ALA A 490 20.13 31.13 -11.38
CA ALA A 490 20.32 31.18 -9.94
C ALA A 490 21.71 30.67 -9.52
N LYS A 491 22.18 29.55 -10.09
CA LYS A 491 23.53 29.03 -9.83
C LYS A 491 24.62 30.02 -10.23
N ASN A 492 24.49 30.65 -11.40
CA ASN A 492 25.46 31.65 -11.86
C ASN A 492 25.46 32.89 -10.96
N GLN A 493 24.29 33.32 -10.48
CA GLN A 493 24.18 34.45 -9.56
C GLN A 493 24.84 34.15 -8.21
N VAL A 494 24.55 32.99 -7.60
CA VAL A 494 25.19 32.56 -6.34
C VAL A 494 26.71 32.49 -6.51
N ARG A 495 27.20 31.92 -7.63
CA ARG A 495 28.62 31.84 -7.92
C ARG A 495 29.27 33.23 -8.02
N LEU A 496 28.59 34.20 -8.64
CA LEU A 496 29.08 35.57 -8.74
C LEU A 496 29.13 36.25 -7.37
N GLU A 497 28.09 36.08 -6.54
CA GLU A 497 28.05 36.61 -5.18
C GLU A 497 29.15 36.01 -4.30
N GLU A 498 29.41 34.71 -4.40
CA GLU A 498 30.52 34.05 -3.71
C GLU A 498 31.88 34.59 -4.15
N GLN A 499 32.09 34.78 -5.46
CA GLN A 499 33.33 35.38 -5.98
C GLN A 499 33.54 36.80 -5.47
N GLN A 500 32.49 37.62 -5.44
CA GLN A 500 32.56 38.97 -4.88
C GLN A 500 32.86 38.98 -3.38
N ARG A 501 32.23 38.07 -2.61
CA ARG A 501 32.51 37.91 -1.17
C ARG A 501 33.95 37.49 -0.90
N LEU A 502 34.47 36.54 -1.69
CA LEU A 502 35.86 36.10 -1.59
C LEU A 502 36.82 37.25 -1.88
N ALA A 503 36.62 37.99 -2.98
CA ALA A 503 37.43 39.16 -3.31
C ALA A 503 37.43 40.21 -2.19
N HIS A 504 36.26 40.49 -1.61
CA HIS A 504 36.13 41.42 -0.48
C HIS A 504 36.87 40.93 0.78
N LEU A 505 36.80 39.63 1.08
CA LEU A 505 37.53 39.04 2.20
C LEU A 505 39.04 39.06 1.98
N GLU A 506 39.51 38.79 0.76
CA GLU A 506 40.92 38.89 0.38
C GLU A 506 41.45 40.32 0.54
N GLU A 507 40.68 41.33 0.10
CA GLU A 507 41.04 42.73 0.28
C GLU A 507 41.11 43.11 1.77
N LYS A 508 40.13 42.69 2.57
CA LYS A 508 40.16 42.89 4.04
C LYS A 508 41.37 42.23 4.68
N LEU A 509 41.70 41.00 4.30
CA LEU A 509 42.88 40.30 4.81
C LEU A 509 44.16 41.05 4.44
N ARG A 510 44.25 41.58 3.21
CA ARG A 510 45.39 42.39 2.77
C ARG A 510 45.54 43.66 3.60
N LEU A 511 44.45 44.39 3.86
CA LEU A 511 44.45 45.60 4.69
C LEU A 511 44.85 45.29 6.15
N LEU A 512 44.34 44.19 6.71
CA LEU A 512 44.71 43.74 8.06
C LEU A 512 46.18 43.33 8.14
N ALA A 513 46.71 42.67 7.10
CA ALA A 513 48.13 42.33 7.03
C ALA A 513 49.00 43.59 6.98
N GLN A 514 48.62 44.59 6.18
CA GLN A 514 49.33 45.86 6.14
C GLN A 514 49.30 46.59 7.49
N ALA A 515 48.13 46.68 8.13
CA ALA A 515 48.00 47.29 9.46
C ALA A 515 48.83 46.56 10.52
N ARG A 516 48.89 45.23 10.45
CA ARG A 516 49.76 44.42 11.32
C ARG A 516 51.23 44.75 11.10
N ASP A 517 51.67 44.81 9.85
CA ASP A 517 53.08 45.08 9.51
C ASP A 517 53.49 46.50 9.92
N GLU A 518 52.60 47.49 9.75
CA GLU A 518 52.78 48.86 10.24
C GLU A 518 52.89 48.90 11.78
N ALA A 519 51.99 48.21 12.49
CA ALA A 519 52.03 48.12 13.95
C ALA A 519 53.30 47.40 14.45
N GLN A 520 53.74 46.38 13.74
CA GLN A 520 54.99 45.66 14.05
C GLN A 520 56.20 46.57 13.83
N SER A 521 56.24 47.34 12.75
CA SER A 521 57.30 48.31 12.48
C SER A 521 57.34 49.42 13.54
N ALA A 522 56.18 49.96 13.93
CA ALA A 522 56.07 50.93 15.02
C ALA A 522 56.58 50.36 16.36
N CYS A 523 56.26 49.10 16.67
CA CYS A 523 56.74 48.43 17.87
C CYS A 523 58.27 48.23 17.85
N VAL A 524 58.85 47.90 16.69
CA VAL A 524 60.31 47.80 16.53
C VAL A 524 60.97 49.17 16.72
N GLN A 525 60.43 50.23 16.11
CA GLN A 525 60.93 51.61 16.30
C GLN A 525 60.84 52.02 17.77
N GLN A 526 59.72 51.74 18.43
CA GLN A 526 59.55 52.06 19.85
C GLN A 526 60.55 51.29 20.72
N ARG A 527 60.80 50.01 20.44
CA ARG A 527 61.86 49.24 21.12
C ARG A 527 63.25 49.83 20.91
N GLN A 528 63.57 50.32 19.70
CA GLN A 528 64.84 51.01 19.43
C GLN A 528 64.95 52.30 20.25
N THR A 529 63.93 53.15 20.26
CA THR A 529 63.94 54.39 21.07
C THR A 529 64.07 54.12 22.56
N VAL A 530 63.43 53.06 23.07
CA VAL A 530 63.56 52.64 24.47
C VAL A 530 64.99 52.16 24.75
N ALA A 531 65.59 51.39 23.85
CA ALA A 531 66.99 50.94 24.00
C ALA A 531 67.98 52.12 23.97
N GLU A 532 67.77 53.11 23.10
CA GLU A 532 68.57 54.34 23.05
C GLU A 532 68.41 55.16 24.34
N ALA A 533 67.18 55.33 24.83
CA ALA A 533 66.91 56.02 26.09
C ALA A 533 67.54 55.29 27.29
N GLN A 534 67.51 53.94 27.30
CA GLN A 534 68.19 53.13 28.31
C GLN A 534 69.71 53.27 28.24
N ALA A 535 70.30 53.32 27.04
CA ALA A 535 71.73 53.56 26.86
C ALA A 535 72.14 54.96 27.34
N GLN A 536 71.35 55.99 27.01
CA GLN A 536 71.55 57.35 27.52
C GLN A 536 71.41 57.43 29.04
N ALA A 537 70.41 56.76 29.63
CA ALA A 537 70.26 56.67 31.07
C ALA A 537 71.47 55.96 31.73
N GLY A 538 72.01 54.92 31.09
CA GLY A 538 73.24 54.26 31.53
C GLY A 538 74.46 55.18 31.48
N GLN A 539 74.64 55.96 30.41
CA GLN A 539 75.71 56.95 30.30
C GLN A 539 75.60 58.05 31.35
N LEU A 540 74.40 58.58 31.57
CA LEU A 540 74.13 59.55 32.63
C LEU A 540 74.37 58.94 34.02
N GLY A 541 74.00 57.67 34.22
CA GLY A 541 74.29 56.92 35.45
C GLY A 541 75.80 56.85 35.75
N LEU A 542 76.62 56.52 34.75
CA LEU A 542 78.08 56.51 34.87
C LEU A 542 78.65 57.90 35.16
N GLN A 543 78.09 58.96 34.56
CA GLN A 543 78.47 60.33 34.87
C GLN A 543 78.12 60.72 36.31
N VAL A 544 76.94 60.34 36.80
CA VAL A 544 76.52 60.56 38.19
C VAL A 544 77.43 59.80 39.16
N GLU A 545 77.81 58.55 38.86
CA GLU A 545 78.78 57.81 39.67
C GLU A 545 80.16 58.45 39.67
N GLY A 546 80.64 58.93 38.50
CA GLY A 546 81.88 59.69 38.39
C GLY A 546 81.86 60.98 39.20
N LEU A 547 80.76 61.75 39.12
CA LEU A 547 80.56 62.95 39.94
C LEU A 547 80.48 62.63 41.43
N ARG A 548 79.83 61.53 41.83
CA ARG A 548 79.79 61.07 43.23
C ARG A 548 81.18 60.72 43.75
N ARG A 549 82.00 60.02 42.97
CA ARG A 549 83.41 59.73 43.34
C ARG A 549 84.20 61.02 43.50
N ARG A 550 84.04 61.98 42.58
CA ARG A 550 84.69 63.29 42.66
C ARG A 550 84.26 64.08 43.89
N LEU A 551 82.98 63.98 44.26
CA LEU A 551 82.43 64.62 45.46
C LEU A 551 82.98 63.98 46.74
N GLN A 552 83.16 62.65 46.76
CA GLN A 552 83.84 61.95 47.86
C GLN A 552 85.31 62.33 48.00
N GLU A 553 86.05 62.43 46.88
CA GLU A 553 87.44 62.92 46.88
C GLU A 553 87.53 64.34 47.45
N LEU A 554 86.66 65.25 46.98
CA LEU A 554 86.61 66.62 47.48
C LEU A 554 86.19 66.70 48.96
N GLN A 555 85.28 65.84 49.42
CA GLN A 555 84.92 65.75 50.84
C GLN A 555 86.08 65.25 51.69
N GLN A 556 86.89 64.30 51.20
CA GLN A 556 88.11 63.87 51.89
C GLN A 556 89.14 64.99 51.95
N GLU A 557 89.39 65.69 50.84
CA GLU A 557 90.29 66.85 50.82
C GLU A 557 89.82 67.95 51.78
N LEU A 558 88.51 68.24 51.82
CA LEU A 558 87.93 69.20 52.75
C LEU A 558 88.14 68.76 54.19
N SER A 559 87.89 67.48 54.51
CA SER A 559 88.09 66.94 55.85
C SER A 559 89.55 66.98 56.30
N HIS A 560 90.50 66.75 55.38
CA HIS A 560 91.92 66.85 55.65
C HIS A 560 92.33 68.31 55.93
N LYS A 561 91.82 69.25 55.14
CA LYS A 561 92.05 70.69 55.37
C LYS A 561 91.40 71.19 56.66
N ASP A 562 90.21 70.70 57.01
CA ASP A 562 89.56 71.02 58.28
C ASP A 562 90.38 70.49 59.47
N GLN A 563 90.97 69.30 59.38
CA GLN A 563 91.87 68.77 60.40
C GLN A 563 93.17 69.58 60.53
N GLU A 564 93.76 70.00 59.41
CA GLU A 564 94.92 70.91 59.41
C GLU A 564 94.58 72.28 60.05
N LYS A 565 93.42 72.85 59.72
CA LYS A 565 92.96 74.12 60.28
C LYS A 565 92.66 74.00 61.76
N VAL A 566 92.05 72.89 62.20
CA VAL A 566 91.84 72.61 63.62
C VAL A 566 93.18 72.52 64.35
N ALA A 567 94.19 71.86 63.77
CA ALA A 567 95.54 71.76 64.34
C ALA A 567 96.26 73.12 64.41
N GLU A 568 96.12 73.98 63.41
CA GLU A 568 96.61 75.37 63.45
C GLU A 568 95.92 76.17 64.56
N VAL A 569 94.61 76.04 64.70
CA VAL A 569 93.83 76.75 65.75
C VAL A 569 94.22 76.29 67.15
N THR A 570 94.46 74.99 67.39
CA THR A 570 94.98 74.52 68.68
C THR A 570 96.38 75.05 68.96
N ARG A 571 97.25 75.14 67.95
CA ARG A 571 98.60 75.69 68.11
C ARG A 571 98.57 77.18 68.49
N VAL A 572 97.77 77.98 67.77
CA VAL A 572 97.57 79.41 68.07
C VAL A 572 96.92 79.62 69.44
N ARG A 573 96.01 78.72 69.85
CA ARG A 573 95.38 78.77 71.19
C ARG A 573 96.39 78.56 72.32
N VAL A 574 97.36 77.67 72.15
CA VAL A 574 98.44 77.44 73.12
C VAL A 574 99.37 78.65 73.21
N GLU A 575 99.74 79.24 72.07
CA GLU A 575 100.57 80.46 72.02
C GLU A 575 99.87 81.66 72.68
N LEU A 576 98.56 81.83 72.50
CA LEU A 576 97.75 82.84 73.18
C LEU A 576 97.61 82.59 74.68
N GLN A 577 97.60 81.32 75.12
CA GLN A 577 97.57 80.97 76.55
C GLN A 577 98.89 81.34 77.25
N GLU A 578 100.03 81.11 76.60
CA GLU A 578 101.33 81.55 77.11
C GLU A 578 101.47 83.08 77.16
N GLN A 579 100.95 83.79 76.15
CA GLN A 579 100.94 85.26 76.15
C GLN A 579 100.03 85.84 77.24
N ASN A 580 98.87 85.25 77.51
CA ASN A 580 98.00 85.66 78.61
C ASN A 580 98.67 85.46 79.99
N GLY A 581 99.39 84.36 80.18
CA GLY A 581 100.16 84.14 81.40
C GLY A 581 101.24 85.21 81.64
N ARG A 582 101.92 85.66 80.58
CA ARG A 582 102.92 86.74 80.65
C ARG A 582 102.28 88.11 80.95
N LEU A 583 101.12 88.41 80.36
CA LEU A 583 100.39 89.66 80.60
C LEU A 583 99.79 89.73 82.01
N GLN A 584 99.31 88.61 82.57
CA GLN A 584 98.82 88.57 83.96
C GLN A 584 99.94 88.77 84.99
N ALA A 585 101.17 88.33 84.72
CA ALA A 585 102.33 88.62 85.56
C ALA A 585 102.80 90.10 85.49
N GLN A 586 102.56 90.79 84.37
CA GLN A 586 102.84 92.22 84.24
C GLN A 586 101.79 93.10 84.94
N LEU A 587 100.53 92.65 85.00
CA LEU A 587 99.44 93.39 85.64
C LEU A 587 99.61 93.44 87.18
N THR A 588 100.03 92.33 87.80
CA THR A 588 100.32 92.28 89.25
C THR A 588 101.52 93.14 89.64
N ALA A 589 102.50 93.32 88.76
CA ALA A 589 103.62 94.24 88.97
C ALA A 589 103.21 95.73 88.84
N GLN A 590 102.21 96.05 88.00
CA GLN A 590 101.68 97.41 87.87
C GLN A 590 100.80 97.84 89.08
N GLU A 591 100.08 96.91 89.70
CA GLU A 591 99.26 97.21 90.88
C GLU A 591 100.11 97.62 92.09
N ALA A 592 101.28 97.00 92.28
CA ALA A 592 102.24 97.38 93.34
C ALA A 592 102.87 98.78 93.14
N LEU A 593 102.92 99.30 91.92
CA LEU A 593 103.40 100.66 91.62
C LEU A 593 102.30 101.72 91.79
N ARG A 594 101.02 101.36 91.61
CA ARG A 594 99.88 102.26 91.83
C ARG A 594 99.65 102.61 93.30
N GLU A 595 99.89 101.67 94.23
CA GLU A 595 99.75 101.96 95.67
C GLU A 595 100.80 102.97 96.18
N LYS A 596 102.01 102.97 95.61
CA LYS A 596 103.06 103.98 95.94
C LYS A 596 102.75 105.37 95.40
N ALA A 597 102.05 105.48 94.27
CA ALA A 597 101.62 106.77 93.70
C ALA A 597 100.45 107.40 94.48
N ALA A 598 99.50 106.59 94.96
CA ALA A 598 98.34 107.07 95.73
C ALA A 598 98.70 107.63 97.12
N ALA A 599 99.82 107.21 97.71
CA ALA A 599 100.31 107.74 98.98
C ALA A 599 100.92 109.16 98.85
N LEU A 600 101.57 109.46 97.72
CA LEU A 600 102.20 110.77 97.46
C LEU A 600 101.18 111.85 97.05
N GLU A 601 100.08 111.48 96.37
CA GLU A 601 98.99 112.42 96.04
C GLU A 601 98.18 112.90 97.26
N ARG A 602 98.11 112.11 98.33
CA ARG A 602 97.38 112.50 99.58
C ARG A 602 98.11 113.58 100.38
N GLN A 603 99.44 113.66 100.28
CA GLN A 603 100.22 114.70 100.98
C GLN A 603 100.16 116.05 100.25
N LEU A 604 100.03 116.07 98.92
CA LEU A 604 99.92 117.29 98.12
C LEU A 604 98.54 117.98 98.20
N LYS A 605 97.47 117.21 98.48
CA LYS A 605 96.09 117.72 98.58
C LYS A 605 95.80 118.51 99.87
N VAL A 606 96.54 118.27 100.94
CA VAL A 606 96.36 118.98 102.23
C VAL A 606 97.02 120.37 102.19
N ILE A 607 98.18 120.49 101.53
CA ILE A 607 98.95 121.75 101.48
C ILE A 607 98.32 122.78 100.52
N THR A 608 97.52 122.34 99.53
CA THR A 608 96.83 123.24 98.58
C THR A 608 95.45 123.71 99.05
N GLY A 609 94.89 123.12 100.12
CA GLY A 609 93.64 123.55 100.74
C GLY A 609 93.79 124.81 101.59
N ASP A 610 94.79 124.82 102.48
CA ASP A 610 94.97 125.88 103.47
C ASP A 610 95.39 127.24 102.86
N HIS A 611 95.99 127.24 101.66
CA HIS A 611 96.35 128.48 100.94
C HIS A 611 95.17 129.13 100.20
N ARG A 612 94.05 128.42 100.01
CA ARG A 612 92.88 128.90 99.25
C ARG A 612 91.85 129.60 100.15
N GLU A 613 91.74 129.22 101.42
CA GLU A 613 90.85 129.88 102.40
C GLU A 613 91.38 131.27 102.81
N ALA A 614 92.70 131.43 102.98
CA ALA A 614 93.29 132.72 103.38
C ALA A 614 93.16 133.86 102.35
N LEU A 615 92.92 133.53 101.07
CA LEU A 615 92.73 134.50 99.97
C LEU A 615 91.29 135.00 99.84
N LEU A 616 90.30 134.17 100.19
CA LEU A 616 88.87 134.52 100.06
C LEU A 616 88.40 135.48 101.15
N ASP A 617 88.95 135.40 102.36
CA ASP A 617 88.58 136.32 103.46
C ASP A 617 89.04 137.76 103.20
N ARG A 618 90.19 137.95 102.55
CA ARG A 618 90.76 139.27 102.21
C ARG A 618 90.05 140.00 101.08
N GLU A 619 89.38 139.27 100.18
CA GLU A 619 88.59 139.86 99.10
C GLU A 619 87.20 140.35 99.58
N SER A 620 86.65 139.75 100.64
CA SER A 620 85.34 140.15 101.20
C SER A 620 85.39 141.51 101.95
N GLU A 621 86.47 141.81 102.66
CA GLU A 621 86.63 143.08 103.39
C GLU A 621 86.76 144.29 102.45
N ASN A 622 87.40 144.11 101.28
CA ASN A 622 87.60 145.17 100.29
C ASN A 622 86.31 145.60 99.57
N ALA A 623 85.32 144.71 99.48
CA ALA A 623 84.02 145.00 98.88
C ALA A 623 83.16 145.92 99.77
N SER A 624 83.19 145.74 101.10
CA SER A 624 82.34 146.52 102.02
C SER A 624 82.73 148.00 102.17
N LEU A 625 84.00 148.33 101.94
CA LEU A 625 84.52 149.71 102.04
C LEU A 625 84.21 150.58 100.82
N ARG A 626 83.97 149.97 99.65
CA ARG A 626 83.63 150.69 98.40
C ARG A 626 82.17 151.13 98.32
N GLU A 627 81.26 150.45 99.02
CA GLU A 627 79.83 150.75 99.01
C GLU A 627 79.46 151.96 99.90
N LYS A 628 80.19 152.16 101.01
CA LYS A 628 79.99 153.31 101.91
C LYS A 628 80.44 154.65 101.31
N LEU A 629 81.40 154.64 100.38
CA LEU A 629 81.88 155.86 99.72
C LEU A 629 80.84 156.41 98.73
N ARG A 630 80.07 155.53 98.08
CA ARG A 630 79.10 155.88 97.04
C ARG A 630 77.85 156.59 97.57
N LEU A 631 77.44 156.29 98.79
CA LEU A 631 76.29 156.93 99.45
C LEU A 631 76.60 158.38 99.89
N LYS A 632 77.87 158.70 100.17
CA LYS A 632 78.29 160.03 100.60
C LYS A 632 78.38 161.07 99.47
N GLU A 633 78.48 160.64 98.22
CA GLU A 633 78.55 161.56 97.06
C GLU A 633 77.17 162.01 96.57
N ALA A 634 76.12 161.20 96.78
CA ALA A 634 74.74 161.53 96.36
C ALA A 634 74.08 162.61 97.23
N GLU A 635 74.44 162.71 98.51
CA GLU A 635 73.86 163.68 99.45
C GLU A 635 74.38 165.12 99.21
N ILE A 636 75.63 165.25 98.77
CA ILE A 636 76.29 166.54 98.51
C ILE A 636 75.76 167.21 97.24
N ALA A 637 75.34 166.42 96.25
CA ALA A 637 74.78 166.94 95.00
C ALA A 637 73.43 167.64 95.20
N ARG A 638 72.60 167.15 96.12
CA ARG A 638 71.22 167.62 96.34
C ARG A 638 71.15 169.01 97.00
N ILE A 639 72.12 169.35 97.85
CA ILE A 639 72.15 170.64 98.58
C ILE A 639 72.56 171.79 97.65
N ARG A 640 73.44 171.53 96.68
CA ARG A 640 73.90 172.54 95.70
C ARG A 640 72.81 172.98 94.72
N GLU A 641 71.80 172.15 94.50
CA GLU A 641 70.73 172.41 93.54
C GLU A 641 69.65 173.35 94.12
N GLU A 642 69.45 173.34 95.44
CA GLU A 642 68.53 174.25 96.14
C GLU A 642 69.09 175.68 96.26
N GLU A 643 70.41 175.87 96.31
CA GLU A 643 71.06 177.19 96.29
C GLU A 643 71.03 177.85 94.89
N ALA A 644 71.07 177.06 93.83
CA ALA A 644 71.04 177.55 92.44
C ALA A 644 69.67 178.13 92.06
N GLN A 645 68.56 177.63 92.63
CA GLN A 645 67.22 178.10 92.30
C GLN A 645 66.86 179.46 92.94
N ARG A 646 67.48 179.85 94.07
CA ARG A 646 67.27 181.18 94.68
C ARG A 646 68.01 182.30 93.95
N ALA A 647 69.17 182.02 93.37
CA ALA A 647 69.97 183.00 92.61
C ALA A 647 69.33 183.36 91.26
N SER A 648 68.63 182.41 90.63
CA SER A 648 67.96 182.57 89.32
C SER A 648 66.81 183.58 89.34
N PHE A 649 66.11 183.76 90.48
CA PHE A 649 64.99 184.69 90.57
C PHE A 649 65.39 186.18 90.66
N LEU A 650 66.62 186.51 91.09
CA LEU A 650 67.08 187.90 91.20
C LEU A 650 67.86 188.38 89.96
N GLN A 651 68.46 187.48 89.18
CA GLN A 651 69.23 187.87 87.99
C GLN A 651 68.37 188.08 86.74
N ASN A 652 67.16 187.53 86.69
CA ASN A 652 66.15 187.87 85.69
C ASN A 652 65.63 189.32 85.81
N ALA A 653 66.06 190.08 86.83
CA ALA A 653 65.84 191.53 86.88
C ALA A 653 66.92 192.35 86.14
N VAL A 654 68.06 191.78 85.73
CA VAL A 654 69.21 192.55 85.23
C VAL A 654 69.60 192.24 83.77
N LEU A 655 69.12 191.14 83.19
CA LEU A 655 69.31 190.83 81.76
C LEU A 655 68.30 191.58 80.84
N ALA A 656 68.07 192.86 81.15
CA ALA A 656 67.34 193.82 80.33
C ALA A 656 68.20 195.03 79.85
N TYR A 657 69.53 195.11 80.06
CA TYR A 657 70.31 196.27 79.55
C TYR A 657 71.85 196.09 79.27
N VAL A 658 72.25 195.46 78.14
CA VAL A 658 73.46 195.79 77.30
C VAL A 658 74.79 194.97 77.41
N GLN A 659 75.12 194.24 76.30
CA GLN A 659 76.37 194.01 75.48
C GLN A 659 77.75 193.65 76.13
N GLY A 660 78.73 192.94 75.50
CA GLY A 660 78.90 192.29 74.19
C GLY A 660 80.37 191.79 73.93
N SER A 661 80.54 190.92 72.91
CA SER A 661 81.72 190.66 72.03
C SER A 661 82.97 189.81 72.42
N PRO A 662 83.65 189.16 71.42
CA PRO A 662 84.43 187.91 71.59
C PRO A 662 85.87 187.88 70.95
N LEU A 663 86.51 186.69 70.93
CA LEU A 663 87.59 186.18 70.03
C LEU A 663 89.11 186.38 70.32
N ARG A 664 89.83 185.24 70.46
CA ARG A 664 90.93 184.64 69.63
C ARG A 664 92.23 185.40 69.25
N ALA A 665 93.39 184.71 69.32
CA ALA A 665 94.56 184.71 68.39
C ALA A 665 95.75 183.90 69.01
N MET A 666 96.90 183.59 68.38
CA MET A 666 97.31 182.79 67.19
C MET A 666 98.88 182.72 67.18
N SER A 667 99.52 181.52 67.10
CA SER A 667 100.90 181.18 66.57
C SER A 667 102.17 181.95 67.07
N PRO A 668 103.47 181.58 66.77
CA PRO A 668 104.14 180.37 66.23
C PRO A 668 105.38 179.87 67.07
N GLN A 669 106.18 178.91 66.54
CA GLN A 669 107.54 178.41 66.89
C GLN A 669 107.77 177.44 68.09
N LYS A 670 108.46 176.33 67.74
CA LYS A 670 109.30 175.34 68.49
C LYS A 670 108.70 174.51 69.62
#